data_AF-A0A445HRF6-F1
#
_entry.id   AF-A0A445HRF6-F1
#
_cell.length_a   1.000
_cell.length_b   1.000
_cell.length_c   1.000
_cell.angle_alpha   90.00
_cell.angle_beta   90.00
_cell.angle_gamma   90.00
#
_symmetry.space_group_name_H-M   'P 1'
#
loop_
_entity.id
_entity.type
_entity.pdbx_description
1 polymer ?
#
loop_
_entity_poly.entity_id
_entity_poly.type
_entity_poly.pdbx_seq_one_letter_code
_entity_poly.pdbx_strand_id
1 'polypeptide(L)'
;MRLARLDELRQAAKTGVEMRYENERMRLGTKVESRVQQAEANRMLILKALRQRRASHRERSSQTLMRRMARENKYKECVRAAIHQKRTAAETKRLGLLEAEKNRAHARVSQVIHVAKSVSHQREIERRKKKDELEDRLQRARRQRAEYLRQRGRLRGYAQENRNWMPKQAEYLSRNLARCWRRFLRQKRTTFTLTKAYDVLGINEKSVKSMPFEQLALLIESVSTLQTVKTLLDRFESRLKVSTAVAPAKNLSSLDNIDHLLKRVASPKKRATPRSSVRSRQSKKVDSIRESNNSLARLSRYPVRVVLCAYMILGHPDAVFSGMGECEITLAKSAQEFVQMFELLVKIILDGPIRSSDEESVSASMKCCTFRSQLAAFDKAWCSYLNCFVVWKVKDARLLEEDLVRAACQLEASMIQTCKLTPEGAGGKLSHDMKAIQRQVSEDQKLLREKVQHLSGDAGIERMESALSETRSRYFVVKDDGSPVRSPMIPSMPTSPTSLSTAASSSERNISNESNHRSSRVVRSLFKETNTSPGESSFSEPRTSSDSQLGTSSEKLLAENEVLVNEFLHKHHHSVADGFDVSNHVQNSVEGKIKQTIEKAFWDGIMESVEGDQPNYDWIVQLMGEVRDEICEMAPKSWKEDIFAAIDLEILSQVLKSGNLGIDYLAKILDFSLVSLQKLSAPANEEMMKAAHKKLFHELSEICQSRDESNHSCVVALVKGLQFVFGQIQILKKEISKARIRLMESLVKGSAGLDYLRNAFANKYGSPSDANTSLPSTLRWISSVWNCKGQEWEEHVSSSSGLASNSSQEWLPTTTLRTGGSILLKTTGSPMAFSPDGANAKGDQLPECRGEQLDLGVRLGLLKLVSGTSGLTQDDLPETLSLNFSRLRSVQAQIQKIIVISTSILIHRQVLLSEKAVASPADMENLVSKCAAQLLDLLDRVEDADIEDIVEVICNLPTVDGEDTGKLESRKVVAARMLGKSLQAGDAVFERVYNAVYSALRGVVLGGSGIHGRKLAEMALMKVGAGILTDKVVEIAGVLILAATISVSVHGPWYKHLTDNM
;
A
#
# COMPACT_ATOMS: atom_id res chain seq x y z
N MET A 1 90.96 41.12 -90.39
CA MET A 1 91.78 42.05 -89.57
C MET A 1 90.96 43.13 -88.87
N ARG A 2 90.70 44.32 -89.45
CA ARG A 2 90.19 45.49 -88.67
C ARG A 2 88.92 45.26 -87.85
N LEU A 3 87.95 44.47 -88.33
CA LEU A 3 86.72 44.16 -87.58
C LEU A 3 86.97 43.36 -86.29
N ALA A 4 87.94 42.44 -86.26
CA ALA A 4 88.17 41.55 -85.12
C ALA A 4 88.59 42.31 -83.86
N ARG A 5 89.61 43.19 -83.94
CA ARG A 5 90.06 44.01 -82.80
C ARG A 5 88.99 44.96 -82.26
N LEU A 6 88.06 45.42 -83.10
CA LEU A 6 86.95 46.27 -82.66
C LEU A 6 85.88 45.46 -81.92
N ASP A 7 85.69 44.19 -82.26
CA ASP A 7 84.82 43.30 -81.49
C ASP A 7 85.49 42.87 -80.17
N GLU A 8 86.78 42.49 -80.18
CA GLU A 8 87.55 42.19 -78.96
C GLU A 8 87.44 43.31 -77.90
N LEU A 9 87.59 44.57 -78.31
CA LEU A 9 87.47 45.72 -77.40
C LEU A 9 86.02 45.96 -76.93
N ARG A 10 85.00 45.63 -77.73
CA ARG A 10 83.59 45.64 -77.30
C ARG A 10 83.29 44.52 -76.30
N GLN A 11 83.80 43.31 -76.54
CA GLN A 11 83.66 42.14 -75.66
C GLN A 11 84.30 42.42 -74.30
N ALA A 12 85.51 43.00 -74.28
CA ALA A 12 86.20 43.42 -73.06
C ALA A 12 85.48 44.56 -72.32
N ALA A 13 84.95 45.56 -73.04
CA ALA A 13 84.16 46.64 -72.43
C ALA A 13 82.84 46.13 -71.83
N LYS A 14 82.16 45.21 -72.52
CA LYS A 14 80.91 44.58 -72.08
C LYS A 14 81.13 43.75 -70.81
N THR A 15 82.07 42.82 -70.82
CA THR A 15 82.43 42.01 -69.65
C THR A 15 82.90 42.87 -68.47
N GLY A 16 83.64 43.96 -68.73
CA GLY A 16 84.02 44.94 -67.71
C GLY A 16 82.84 45.72 -67.09
N VAL A 17 81.72 45.86 -67.80
CA VAL A 17 80.47 46.40 -67.23
C VAL A 17 79.70 45.31 -66.47
N GLU A 18 79.59 44.11 -67.02
CA GLU A 18 78.91 42.96 -66.39
C GLU A 18 79.55 42.60 -65.04
N MET A 19 80.88 42.51 -64.98
CA MET A 19 81.62 42.27 -63.73
C MET A 19 81.43 43.38 -62.68
N ARG A 20 81.19 44.63 -63.07
CA ARG A 20 80.88 45.71 -62.10
C ARG A 20 79.47 45.58 -61.58
N TYR A 21 78.50 45.33 -62.46
CA TYR A 21 77.10 45.11 -62.10
C TYR A 21 76.94 43.89 -61.17
N GLU A 22 77.66 42.80 -61.43
CA GLU A 22 77.62 41.59 -60.60
C GLU A 22 78.26 41.81 -59.22
N ASN A 23 79.40 42.52 -59.14
CA ASN A 23 80.00 42.92 -57.85
C ASN A 23 79.09 43.87 -57.05
N GLU A 24 78.45 44.84 -57.71
CA GLU A 24 77.49 45.73 -57.05
C GLU A 24 76.25 44.97 -56.57
N ARG A 25 75.71 44.04 -57.38
CA ARG A 25 74.63 43.13 -57.00
C ARG A 25 74.99 42.25 -55.80
N MET A 26 76.20 41.69 -55.71
CA MET A 26 76.65 40.95 -54.52
C MET A 26 76.80 41.85 -53.29
N ARG A 27 77.31 43.08 -53.44
CA ARG A 27 77.45 44.05 -52.35
C ARG A 27 76.09 44.56 -51.85
N LEU A 28 75.11 44.67 -52.73
CA LEU A 28 73.73 44.99 -52.36
C LEU A 28 73.01 43.79 -51.73
N GLY A 29 73.20 42.58 -52.26
CA GLY A 29 72.66 41.33 -51.71
C GLY A 29 73.07 41.11 -50.25
N THR A 30 74.38 41.06 -49.98
CA THR A 30 74.93 40.94 -48.62
C THR A 30 74.46 42.03 -47.65
N LYS A 31 74.27 43.26 -48.14
CA LYS A 31 73.74 44.39 -47.36
C LYS A 31 72.22 44.28 -47.11
N VAL A 32 71.47 43.64 -48.00
CA VAL A 32 70.05 43.30 -47.80
C VAL A 32 69.93 42.14 -46.81
N GLU A 33 70.69 41.06 -46.99
CA GLU A 33 70.73 39.91 -46.08
C GLU A 33 71.05 40.31 -44.63
N SER A 34 72.09 41.13 -44.43
CA SER A 34 72.45 41.70 -43.13
C SER A 34 71.30 42.50 -42.51
N ARG A 35 70.56 43.29 -43.30
CA ARG A 35 69.38 44.04 -42.85
C ARG A 35 68.18 43.15 -42.55
N VAL A 36 67.97 42.08 -43.30
CA VAL A 36 66.91 41.08 -43.04
C VAL A 36 67.20 40.36 -41.73
N GLN A 37 68.42 39.84 -41.54
CA GLN A 37 68.83 39.21 -40.28
C GLN A 37 68.68 40.15 -39.07
N GLN A 38 69.06 41.42 -39.22
CA GLN A 38 68.85 42.43 -38.17
C GLN A 38 67.36 42.70 -37.89
N ALA A 39 66.52 42.77 -38.92
CA ALA A 39 65.07 42.94 -38.78
C ALA A 39 64.40 41.71 -38.12
N GLU A 40 64.85 40.50 -38.43
CA GLU A 40 64.40 39.25 -37.81
C GLU A 40 64.80 39.18 -36.33
N ALA A 41 66.06 39.52 -36.00
CA ALA A 41 66.52 39.62 -34.62
C ALA A 41 65.67 40.62 -33.80
N ASN A 42 65.42 41.81 -34.35
CA ASN A 42 64.56 42.83 -33.74
C ASN A 42 63.11 42.33 -33.57
N ARG A 43 62.54 41.68 -34.58
CA ARG A 43 61.20 41.06 -34.53
C ARG A 43 61.12 39.99 -33.44
N MET A 44 62.15 39.15 -33.30
CA MET A 44 62.22 38.11 -32.28
C MET A 44 62.37 38.68 -30.86
N LEU A 45 63.12 39.77 -30.67
CA LEU A 45 63.19 40.49 -29.39
C LEU A 45 61.83 41.08 -28.99
N ILE A 46 61.12 41.73 -29.93
CA ILE A 46 59.77 42.27 -29.70
C ILE A 46 58.79 41.15 -29.32
N LEU A 47 58.81 40.02 -30.05
CA LEU A 47 57.97 38.86 -29.76
C LEU A 47 58.30 38.23 -28.38
N LYS A 48 59.59 38.16 -28.01
CA LYS A 48 60.03 37.68 -26.68
C LYS A 48 59.51 38.59 -25.56
N ALA A 49 59.65 39.91 -25.71
CA ALA A 49 59.16 40.90 -24.75
C ALA A 49 57.62 40.86 -24.61
N LEU A 50 56.88 40.71 -25.72
CA LEU A 50 55.42 40.56 -25.69
C LEU A 50 54.99 39.26 -25.02
N ARG A 51 55.68 38.14 -25.27
CA ARG A 51 55.44 36.85 -24.58
C ARG A 51 55.69 36.98 -23.07
N GLN A 52 56.79 37.60 -22.65
CA GLN A 52 57.12 37.84 -21.23
C GLN A 52 56.09 38.75 -20.54
N ARG A 53 55.68 39.86 -21.18
CA ARG A 53 54.60 40.73 -20.65
C ARG A 53 53.30 39.96 -20.47
N ARG A 54 52.86 39.19 -21.48
CA ARG A 54 51.66 38.33 -21.39
C ARG A 54 51.77 37.28 -20.29
N ALA A 55 52.93 36.65 -20.09
CA ALA A 55 53.17 35.69 -19.02
C ALA A 55 53.03 36.35 -17.63
N SER A 56 53.75 37.46 -17.40
CA SER A 56 53.68 38.20 -16.13
C SER A 56 52.27 38.74 -15.81
N HIS A 57 51.48 39.11 -16.83
CA HIS A 57 50.09 39.50 -16.64
C HIS A 57 49.21 38.30 -16.25
N ARG A 58 49.35 37.15 -16.93
CA ARG A 58 48.62 35.92 -16.58
C ARG A 58 48.92 35.47 -15.16
N GLU A 59 50.18 35.55 -14.74
CA GLU A 59 50.61 35.22 -13.38
C GLU A 59 50.03 36.19 -12.34
N ARG A 60 50.08 37.51 -12.59
CA ARG A 60 49.44 38.50 -11.69
C ARG A 60 47.93 38.26 -11.59
N SER A 61 47.26 37.98 -12.71
CA SER A 61 45.82 37.64 -12.74
C SER A 61 45.50 36.36 -11.97
N SER A 62 46.30 35.28 -12.11
CA SER A 62 46.06 34.05 -11.36
C SER A 62 46.34 34.24 -9.87
N GLN A 63 47.40 34.96 -9.49
CA GLN A 63 47.68 35.30 -8.09
C GLN A 63 46.56 36.14 -7.45
N THR A 64 45.99 37.14 -8.15
CA THR A 64 44.86 37.92 -7.61
C THR A 64 43.59 37.09 -7.50
N LEU A 65 43.31 36.21 -8.47
CA LEU A 65 42.16 35.31 -8.42
C LEU A 65 42.29 34.29 -7.28
N MET A 66 43.46 33.69 -7.07
CA MET A 66 43.73 32.78 -5.94
C MET A 66 43.56 33.49 -4.59
N ARG A 67 44.04 34.74 -4.45
CA ARG A 67 43.83 35.57 -3.24
C ARG A 67 42.36 35.91 -3.02
N ARG A 68 41.57 36.10 -4.08
CA ARG A 68 40.11 36.30 -4.01
C ARG A 68 39.40 35.01 -3.55
N MET A 69 39.69 33.88 -4.19
CA MET A 69 39.14 32.56 -3.83
C MET A 69 39.42 32.20 -2.36
N ALA A 70 40.63 32.46 -1.86
CA ALA A 70 40.98 32.23 -0.45
C ALA A 70 40.15 33.09 0.52
N ARG A 71 39.89 34.36 0.18
CA ARG A 71 39.03 35.26 0.98
C ARG A 71 37.56 34.79 0.97
N GLU A 72 37.04 34.41 -0.19
CA GLU A 72 35.67 33.91 -0.33
C GLU A 72 35.46 32.57 0.39
N ASN A 73 36.46 31.68 0.38
CA ASN A 73 36.41 30.43 1.15
C ASN A 73 36.44 30.70 2.66
N LYS A 74 37.33 31.55 3.15
CA LYS A 74 37.36 31.95 4.57
C LYS A 74 36.04 32.59 5.01
N TYR A 75 35.40 33.40 4.16
CA TYR A 75 34.06 33.93 4.42
C TYR A 75 33.00 32.81 4.52
N LYS A 76 32.99 31.86 3.58
CA LYS A 76 32.08 30.70 3.60
C LYS A 76 32.29 29.84 4.87
N GLU A 77 33.52 29.68 5.33
CA GLU A 77 33.85 29.01 6.60
C GLU A 77 33.29 29.76 7.82
N CYS A 78 33.48 31.08 7.91
CA CYS A 78 32.89 31.89 8.97
C CYS A 78 31.36 31.83 8.98
N VAL A 79 30.72 31.85 7.81
CA VAL A 79 29.26 31.71 7.68
C VAL A 79 28.79 30.31 8.13
N ARG A 80 29.48 29.23 7.74
CA ARG A 80 29.20 27.87 8.22
C ARG A 80 29.31 27.79 9.74
N ALA A 81 30.39 28.30 10.33
CA ALA A 81 30.59 28.31 11.78
C ALA A 81 29.46 29.05 12.52
N ALA A 82 29.06 30.23 12.01
CA ALA A 82 27.93 30.99 12.58
C ALA A 82 26.58 30.26 12.45
N ILE A 83 26.35 29.51 11.36
CA ILE A 83 25.16 28.66 11.19
C ILE A 83 25.18 27.51 12.19
N HIS A 84 26.31 26.81 12.36
CA HIS A 84 26.46 25.75 13.35
C HIS A 84 26.24 26.27 14.79
N GLN A 85 26.80 27.43 15.14
CA GLN A 85 26.61 28.04 16.46
C GLN A 85 25.15 28.46 16.72
N LYS A 86 24.45 28.99 15.71
CA LYS A 86 23.00 29.27 15.81
C LYS A 86 22.18 27.99 15.95
N ARG A 87 22.56 26.92 15.25
CA ARG A 87 21.90 25.63 15.34
C ARG A 87 22.07 24.99 16.72
N THR A 88 23.28 24.94 17.27
CA THR A 88 23.50 24.38 18.61
C THR A 88 22.79 25.19 19.70
N ALA A 89 22.76 26.53 19.60
CA ALA A 89 21.99 27.39 20.50
C ALA A 89 20.47 27.16 20.41
N ALA A 90 19.94 26.87 19.21
CA ALA A 90 18.54 26.50 19.03
C ALA A 90 18.23 25.10 19.59
N GLU A 91 19.12 24.12 19.37
CA GLU A 91 18.97 22.75 19.87
C GLU A 91 19.05 22.68 21.40
N THR A 92 19.96 23.42 22.05
CA THR A 92 20.01 23.52 23.53
C THR A 92 18.77 24.21 24.10
N LYS A 93 18.28 25.28 23.47
CA LYS A 93 17.02 25.93 23.88
C LYS A 93 15.83 24.97 23.76
N ARG A 94 15.74 24.20 22.68
CA ARG A 94 14.69 23.19 22.47
C ARG A 94 14.74 22.09 23.54
N LEU A 95 15.93 21.60 23.87
CA LEU A 95 16.10 20.58 24.92
C LEU A 95 15.67 21.11 26.30
N GLY A 96 16.05 22.34 26.66
CA GLY A 96 15.64 22.96 27.93
C GLY A 96 14.12 23.16 28.05
N LEU A 97 13.44 23.48 26.95
CA LEU A 97 11.97 23.56 26.92
C LEU A 97 11.33 22.17 27.11
N LEU A 98 11.79 21.16 26.38
CA LEU A 98 11.30 19.78 26.50
C LEU A 98 11.53 19.20 27.90
N GLU A 99 12.66 19.50 28.54
CA GLU A 99 12.94 19.09 29.92
C GLU A 99 12.04 19.81 30.93
N ALA A 100 11.76 21.11 30.74
CA ALA A 100 10.80 21.84 31.55
C ALA A 100 9.37 21.27 31.43
N GLU A 101 8.94 20.87 30.22
CA GLU A 101 7.66 20.20 30.01
C GLU A 101 7.60 18.80 30.63
N LYS A 102 8.66 17.99 30.43
CA LYS A 102 8.84 16.69 31.08
C LYS A 102 8.70 16.82 32.61
N ASN A 103 9.32 17.83 33.21
CA ASN A 103 9.26 18.05 34.66
C ASN A 103 7.86 18.50 35.13
N ARG A 104 7.16 19.34 34.34
CA ARG A 104 5.74 19.68 34.58
C ARG A 104 4.83 18.45 34.49
N ALA A 105 5.08 17.55 33.54
CA ALA A 105 4.32 16.30 33.40
C ALA A 105 4.52 15.37 34.60
N HIS A 106 5.77 15.18 35.06
CA HIS A 106 6.06 14.40 36.26
C HIS A 106 5.39 14.99 37.51
N ALA A 107 5.40 16.32 37.68
CA ALA A 107 4.71 16.97 38.80
C ALA A 107 3.19 16.68 38.81
N ARG A 108 2.53 16.75 37.64
CA ARG A 108 1.10 16.38 37.50
C ARG A 108 0.85 14.90 37.85
N VAL A 109 1.69 13.99 37.36
CA VAL A 109 1.58 12.55 37.66
C VAL A 109 1.78 12.28 39.16
N SER A 110 2.77 12.90 39.80
CA SER A 110 2.98 12.80 41.25
C SER A 110 1.78 13.32 42.05
N GLN A 111 1.15 14.42 41.61
CA GLN A 111 -0.07 14.95 42.24
C GLN A 111 -1.26 13.97 42.09
N VAL A 112 -1.46 13.38 40.90
CA VAL A 112 -2.49 12.35 40.68
C VAL A 112 -2.24 11.11 41.53
N ILE A 113 -0.99 10.65 41.65
CA ILE A 113 -0.63 9.52 42.52
C ILE A 113 -0.91 9.84 44.00
N HIS A 114 -0.63 11.07 44.45
CA HIS A 114 -0.95 11.50 45.81
C HIS A 114 -2.47 11.50 46.08
N VAL A 115 -3.27 12.06 45.18
CA VAL A 115 -4.74 12.05 45.26
C VAL A 115 -5.28 10.61 45.24
N ALA A 116 -4.78 9.75 44.36
CA ALA A 116 -5.19 8.34 44.29
C ALA A 116 -4.87 7.57 45.58
N LYS A 117 -3.69 7.79 46.19
CA LYS A 117 -3.33 7.23 47.50
C LYS A 117 -4.29 7.73 48.61
N SER A 118 -4.59 9.03 48.63
CA SER A 118 -5.52 9.63 49.60
C SER A 118 -6.94 9.04 49.48
N VAL A 119 -7.46 8.90 48.25
CA VAL A 119 -8.78 8.30 47.99
C VAL A 119 -8.81 6.81 48.36
N SER A 120 -7.72 6.07 48.10
CA SER A 120 -7.59 4.66 48.51
C SER A 120 -7.62 4.52 50.03
N HIS A 121 -6.87 5.37 50.75
CA HIS A 121 -6.82 5.38 52.21
C HIS A 121 -8.20 5.72 52.83
N GLN A 122 -8.88 6.76 52.32
CA GLN A 122 -10.24 7.10 52.74
C GLN A 122 -11.22 5.92 52.54
N ARG A 123 -11.19 5.26 51.38
CA ARG A 123 -11.98 4.06 51.10
C ARG A 123 -11.59 2.86 51.96
N GLU A 124 -10.41 2.84 52.57
CA GLU A 124 -10.03 1.83 53.56
C GLU A 124 -10.59 2.15 54.95
N ILE A 125 -10.52 3.41 55.40
CA ILE A 125 -11.12 3.86 56.65
C ILE A 125 -12.64 3.56 56.65
N GLU A 126 -13.33 3.84 55.55
CA GLU A 126 -14.76 3.53 55.39
C GLU A 126 -15.07 2.03 55.41
N ARG A 127 -14.19 1.20 54.82
CA ARG A 127 -14.32 -0.28 54.89
C ARG A 127 -14.09 -0.81 56.30
N ARG A 128 -13.15 -0.23 57.06
CA ARG A 128 -12.91 -0.57 58.47
C ARG A 128 -14.14 -0.23 59.31
N LYS A 129 -14.62 1.03 59.27
CA LYS A 129 -15.86 1.45 59.96
C LYS A 129 -17.06 0.53 59.67
N LYS A 130 -17.31 0.20 58.39
CA LYS A 130 -18.40 -0.72 58.00
C LYS A 130 -18.19 -2.17 58.44
N LYS A 131 -16.94 -2.63 58.61
CA LYS A 131 -16.65 -3.94 59.23
C LYS A 131 -17.01 -3.89 60.71
N ASP A 132 -16.60 -2.85 61.42
CA ASP A 132 -16.77 -2.71 62.86
C ASP A 132 -18.25 -2.56 63.24
N GLU A 133 -19.03 -1.76 62.48
CA GLU A 133 -20.50 -1.69 62.57
C GLU A 133 -21.18 -3.07 62.41
N LEU A 134 -20.68 -3.89 61.49
CA LEU A 134 -21.21 -5.23 61.19
C LEU A 134 -20.84 -6.21 62.31
N GLU A 135 -19.62 -6.13 62.83
CA GLU A 135 -19.17 -6.90 64.00
C GLU A 135 -19.99 -6.55 65.25
N ASP A 136 -20.29 -5.27 65.50
CA ASP A 136 -21.22 -4.83 66.56
C ASP A 136 -22.65 -5.34 66.39
N ARG A 137 -23.14 -5.46 65.14
CA ARG A 137 -24.45 -6.06 64.86
C ARG A 137 -24.42 -7.57 65.11
N LEU A 138 -23.34 -8.26 64.77
CA LEU A 138 -23.14 -9.67 65.06
C LEU A 138 -22.99 -9.93 66.57
N GLN A 139 -22.29 -9.07 67.31
CA GLN A 139 -22.21 -9.14 68.78
C GLN A 139 -23.58 -8.94 69.43
N ARG A 140 -24.36 -7.94 69.00
CA ARG A 140 -25.74 -7.72 69.48
C ARG A 140 -26.63 -8.93 69.19
N ALA A 141 -26.60 -9.47 67.98
CA ALA A 141 -27.33 -10.69 67.63
C ALA A 141 -26.86 -11.92 68.44
N ARG A 142 -25.55 -12.01 68.77
CA ARG A 142 -25.00 -13.07 69.64
C ARG A 142 -25.49 -12.95 71.08
N ARG A 143 -25.60 -11.73 71.63
CA ARG A 143 -26.18 -11.46 72.98
C ARG A 143 -27.66 -11.85 73.01
N GLN A 144 -28.48 -11.35 72.08
CA GLN A 144 -29.89 -11.72 71.95
C GLN A 144 -30.11 -13.24 71.77
N ARG A 145 -29.26 -13.90 70.96
CA ARG A 145 -29.30 -15.36 70.79
C ARG A 145 -28.91 -16.10 72.08
N ALA A 146 -27.96 -15.58 72.86
CA ALA A 146 -27.60 -16.16 74.15
C ALA A 146 -28.75 -16.01 75.16
N GLU A 147 -29.43 -14.87 75.20
CA GLU A 147 -30.62 -14.63 76.04
C GLU A 147 -31.77 -15.58 75.66
N TYR A 148 -32.09 -15.70 74.37
CA TYR A 148 -33.10 -16.64 73.86
C TYR A 148 -32.74 -18.10 74.18
N LEU A 149 -31.45 -18.47 74.09
CA LEU A 149 -30.98 -19.80 74.52
C LEU A 149 -31.00 -19.98 76.05
N ARG A 150 -30.85 -18.91 76.84
CA ARG A 150 -30.97 -18.93 78.31
C ARG A 150 -32.41 -19.10 78.76
N GLN A 151 -33.36 -18.46 78.05
CA GLN A 151 -34.81 -18.70 78.19
C GLN A 151 -35.15 -20.16 77.87
N ARG A 152 -34.70 -20.66 76.70
CA ARG A 152 -34.90 -22.06 76.30
C ARG A 152 -34.16 -23.07 77.20
N GLY A 153 -33.08 -22.64 77.86
CA GLY A 153 -32.28 -23.43 78.79
C GLY A 153 -33.01 -23.81 80.08
N ARG A 154 -34.09 -23.12 80.44
CA ARG A 154 -34.98 -23.53 81.55
C ARG A 154 -35.87 -24.74 81.20
N LEU A 155 -35.88 -25.20 79.95
CA LEU A 155 -36.71 -26.31 79.48
C LEU A 155 -35.86 -27.38 78.78
N ARG A 156 -35.25 -28.26 79.59
CA ARG A 156 -34.65 -29.52 79.10
C ARG A 156 -34.73 -30.62 80.16
N GLY A 157 -35.88 -31.30 80.21
CA GLY A 157 -35.93 -32.68 80.70
C GLY A 157 -35.38 -33.63 79.64
N TYR A 158 -34.60 -34.61 80.08
CA TYR A 158 -34.08 -35.76 79.34
C TYR A 158 -33.14 -35.53 78.13
N ALA A 159 -31.96 -36.13 78.28
CA ALA A 159 -31.21 -36.99 77.34
C ALA A 159 -31.27 -36.63 75.84
N GLN A 160 -30.16 -36.20 75.21
CA GLN A 160 -29.02 -37.06 74.80
C GLN A 160 -29.52 -38.09 73.78
N GLU A 161 -29.30 -37.90 72.48
CA GLU A 161 -27.98 -38.07 71.86
C GLU A 161 -27.44 -36.89 71.03
N ASN A 162 -26.14 -36.64 71.10
CA ASN A 162 -25.43 -35.66 70.25
C ASN A 162 -24.51 -36.35 69.21
N ARG A 163 -25.10 -37.11 68.28
CA ARG A 163 -24.36 -37.73 67.14
C ARG A 163 -24.78 -37.21 65.75
N ASN A 164 -25.77 -36.31 65.68
CA ASN A 164 -26.51 -36.00 64.45
C ASN A 164 -26.14 -34.67 63.76
N TRP A 165 -24.87 -34.26 63.73
CA TRP A 165 -24.44 -33.08 62.94
C TRP A 165 -23.69 -33.41 61.65
N MET A 166 -22.79 -34.41 61.61
CA MET A 166 -22.29 -34.94 60.32
C MET A 166 -23.41 -35.56 59.45
N PRO A 167 -24.38 -36.32 60.02
CA PRO A 167 -25.58 -36.72 59.31
C PRO A 167 -26.34 -35.57 58.65
N LYS A 168 -26.41 -34.37 59.24
CA LYS A 168 -27.15 -33.24 58.62
C LYS A 168 -26.42 -32.61 57.43
N GLN A 169 -25.09 -32.57 57.45
CA GLN A 169 -24.30 -32.19 56.27
C GLN A 169 -24.46 -33.23 55.16
N ALA A 170 -24.36 -34.52 55.52
CA ALA A 170 -24.54 -35.66 54.61
C ALA A 170 -25.99 -35.78 54.09
N GLU A 171 -27.01 -35.46 54.89
CA GLU A 171 -28.42 -35.40 54.50
C GLU A 171 -28.72 -34.19 53.64
N TYR A 172 -28.10 -33.04 53.87
CA TYR A 172 -28.25 -31.89 52.99
C TYR A 172 -27.65 -32.18 51.62
N LEU A 173 -26.46 -32.81 51.60
CA LEU A 173 -25.81 -33.30 50.38
C LEU A 173 -26.57 -34.47 49.74
N SER A 174 -27.12 -35.42 50.49
CA SER A 174 -27.91 -36.54 49.94
C SER A 174 -29.29 -36.10 49.50
N ARG A 175 -29.92 -35.12 50.16
CA ARG A 175 -31.16 -34.46 49.68
C ARG A 175 -30.89 -33.52 48.52
N ASN A 176 -29.66 -33.02 48.33
CA ASN A 176 -29.23 -32.34 47.09
C ASN A 176 -28.98 -33.35 45.96
N LEU A 177 -28.19 -34.39 46.19
CA LEU A 177 -27.96 -35.49 45.25
C LEU A 177 -29.28 -36.15 44.86
N ALA A 178 -30.15 -36.49 45.81
CA ALA A 178 -31.48 -37.04 45.54
C ALA A 178 -32.47 -36.01 44.96
N ARG A 179 -32.21 -34.69 45.04
CA ARG A 179 -32.96 -33.67 44.26
C ARG A 179 -32.42 -33.58 42.84
N CYS A 180 -31.11 -33.61 42.64
CA CYS A 180 -30.47 -33.65 41.33
C CYS A 180 -30.77 -34.97 40.59
N TRP A 181 -30.82 -36.10 41.30
CA TRP A 181 -31.19 -37.42 40.80
C TRP A 181 -32.69 -37.50 40.49
N ARG A 182 -33.59 -37.04 41.37
CA ARG A 182 -35.02 -36.91 41.03
C ARG A 182 -35.27 -35.89 39.92
N ARG A 183 -34.46 -34.84 39.78
CA ARG A 183 -34.50 -33.90 38.66
C ARG A 183 -33.99 -34.54 37.36
N PHE A 184 -32.92 -35.33 37.41
CA PHE A 184 -32.39 -36.12 36.30
C PHE A 184 -33.40 -37.17 35.83
N LEU A 185 -33.99 -37.94 36.75
CA LEU A 185 -35.07 -38.91 36.48
C LEU A 185 -36.35 -38.26 35.92
N ARG A 186 -36.69 -37.03 36.36
CA ARG A 186 -37.83 -36.26 35.82
C ARG A 186 -37.53 -35.62 34.45
N GLN A 187 -36.31 -35.12 34.24
CA GLN A 187 -35.91 -34.52 32.96
C GLN A 187 -35.62 -35.57 31.89
N LYS A 188 -35.20 -36.78 32.31
CA LYS A 188 -35.07 -38.06 31.57
C LYS A 188 -34.38 -38.03 30.20
N ARG A 189 -33.77 -36.91 29.82
CA ARG A 189 -32.97 -36.74 28.60
C ARG A 189 -31.48 -36.63 28.96
N THR A 190 -30.71 -37.65 28.58
CA THR A 190 -29.24 -37.61 28.55
C THR A 190 -28.75 -36.63 27.49
N THR A 191 -27.48 -36.22 27.54
CA THR A 191 -26.90 -35.39 26.47
C THR A 191 -26.98 -36.08 25.10
N PHE A 192 -26.81 -37.41 25.06
CA PHE A 192 -27.08 -38.24 23.88
C PHE A 192 -28.52 -38.05 23.36
N THR A 193 -29.55 -38.24 24.18
CA THR A 193 -30.96 -38.08 23.72
C THR A 193 -31.34 -36.65 23.34
N LEU A 194 -30.70 -35.62 23.92
CA LEU A 194 -30.88 -34.22 23.49
C LEU A 194 -30.24 -33.98 22.12
N THR A 195 -29.08 -34.62 21.89
CA THR A 195 -28.34 -34.53 20.62
C THR A 195 -29.07 -35.29 19.52
N LYS A 196 -29.58 -36.50 19.79
CA LYS A 196 -30.44 -37.25 18.86
C LYS A 196 -31.77 -36.52 18.57
N ALA A 197 -32.29 -35.74 19.52
CA ALA A 197 -33.47 -34.89 19.30
C ALA A 197 -33.15 -33.57 18.55
N TYR A 198 -31.87 -33.24 18.34
CA TYR A 198 -31.42 -32.19 17.43
C TYR A 198 -31.13 -32.77 16.03
N ASP A 199 -30.45 -33.91 15.98
CA ASP A 199 -30.13 -34.69 14.77
C ASP A 199 -31.39 -34.99 13.92
N VAL A 200 -32.49 -35.40 14.58
CA VAL A 200 -33.82 -35.62 13.96
C VAL A 200 -34.44 -34.35 13.33
N LEU A 201 -33.93 -33.15 13.61
CA LEU A 201 -34.37 -31.91 12.93
C LEU A 201 -33.76 -31.78 11.52
N GLY A 202 -32.74 -32.57 11.18
CA GLY A 202 -32.11 -32.57 9.87
C GLY A 202 -31.24 -31.34 9.56
N ILE A 203 -30.95 -30.48 10.53
CA ILE A 203 -30.17 -29.24 10.34
C ILE A 203 -28.67 -29.55 10.43
N ASN A 204 -28.02 -29.67 9.26
CA ASN A 204 -26.57 -29.86 9.11
C ASN A 204 -26.03 -29.12 7.88
N GLU A 205 -24.70 -28.96 7.77
CA GLU A 205 -24.04 -28.21 6.69
C GLU A 205 -24.46 -28.68 5.28
N LYS A 206 -24.68 -30.00 5.08
CA LYS A 206 -25.05 -30.54 3.77
C LYS A 206 -26.50 -30.28 3.41
N SER A 207 -27.43 -30.50 4.34
CA SER A 207 -28.86 -30.27 4.09
C SER A 207 -29.18 -28.78 3.92
N VAL A 208 -28.54 -27.93 4.71
CA VAL A 208 -28.71 -26.47 4.70
C VAL A 208 -28.20 -25.83 3.40
N LYS A 209 -27.15 -26.39 2.77
CA LYS A 209 -26.67 -25.98 1.45
C LYS A 209 -27.53 -26.49 0.27
N SER A 210 -28.46 -27.41 0.51
CA SER A 210 -29.34 -28.01 -0.53
C SER A 210 -30.82 -27.63 -0.41
N MET A 211 -31.20 -26.91 0.63
CA MET A 211 -32.59 -26.54 0.94
C MET A 211 -32.88 -25.11 0.45
N PRO A 212 -34.11 -24.75 0.02
CA PRO A 212 -34.48 -23.36 -0.24
C PRO A 212 -34.54 -22.48 1.02
N PHE A 213 -34.28 -21.18 0.86
CA PHE A 213 -34.18 -20.22 1.96
C PHE A 213 -35.47 -20.11 2.80
N GLU A 214 -36.64 -20.09 2.16
CA GLU A 214 -37.93 -20.00 2.87
C GLU A 214 -38.20 -21.25 3.71
N GLN A 215 -37.84 -22.43 3.19
CA GLN A 215 -37.98 -23.69 3.90
C GLN A 215 -37.05 -23.74 5.12
N LEU A 216 -35.79 -23.29 4.97
CA LEU A 216 -34.84 -23.18 6.07
C LEU A 216 -35.32 -22.18 7.14
N ALA A 217 -35.81 -21.01 6.71
CA ALA A 217 -36.34 -19.98 7.60
C ALA A 217 -37.53 -20.49 8.43
N LEU A 218 -38.51 -21.15 7.80
CA LEU A 218 -39.67 -21.75 8.48
C LEU A 218 -39.26 -22.82 9.51
N LEU A 219 -38.26 -23.66 9.20
CA LEU A 219 -37.75 -24.65 10.14
C LEU A 219 -37.05 -24.02 11.35
N ILE A 220 -36.27 -22.95 11.14
CA ILE A 220 -35.54 -22.20 12.18
C ILE A 220 -36.48 -21.36 13.06
N GLU A 221 -37.53 -20.78 12.48
CA GLU A 221 -38.56 -20.03 13.20
C GLU A 221 -39.47 -20.92 14.07
N SER A 222 -39.60 -22.20 13.72
CA SER A 222 -40.53 -23.12 14.37
C SER A 222 -40.27 -23.26 15.88
N VAL A 223 -41.35 -23.19 16.66
CA VAL A 223 -41.29 -23.19 18.13
C VAL A 223 -40.71 -24.51 18.67
N SER A 224 -40.90 -25.62 17.96
CA SER A 224 -40.28 -26.92 18.22
C SER A 224 -38.75 -26.87 18.10
N THR A 225 -38.21 -26.41 16.97
CA THR A 225 -36.77 -26.27 16.74
C THR A 225 -36.13 -25.31 17.75
N LEU A 226 -36.75 -24.16 17.99
CA LEU A 226 -36.25 -23.20 18.99
C LEU A 226 -36.22 -23.80 20.40
N GLN A 227 -37.12 -24.72 20.76
CA GLN A 227 -37.11 -25.40 22.06
C GLN A 227 -36.10 -26.55 22.14
N THR A 228 -36.00 -27.41 21.12
CA THR A 228 -35.03 -28.53 21.10
C THR A 228 -33.60 -28.01 21.15
N VAL A 229 -33.25 -27.09 20.24
CA VAL A 229 -31.93 -26.44 20.18
C VAL A 229 -31.60 -25.76 21.50
N LYS A 230 -32.56 -25.03 22.11
CA LYS A 230 -32.36 -24.42 23.43
C LYS A 230 -32.01 -25.46 24.50
N THR A 231 -32.73 -26.57 24.58
CA THR A 231 -32.46 -27.59 25.60
C THR A 231 -31.10 -28.27 25.43
N LEU A 232 -30.55 -28.31 24.21
CA LEU A 232 -29.19 -28.78 23.94
C LEU A 232 -28.14 -27.71 24.33
N LEU A 233 -28.34 -26.45 23.94
CA LEU A 233 -27.42 -25.34 24.27
C LEU A 233 -27.37 -25.04 25.78
N ASP A 234 -28.51 -25.02 26.48
CA ASP A 234 -28.59 -24.93 27.95
C ASP A 234 -27.80 -26.09 28.60
N ARG A 235 -27.79 -27.27 27.97
CA ARG A 235 -27.03 -28.44 28.45
C ARG A 235 -25.53 -28.27 28.22
N PHE A 236 -25.10 -27.72 27.08
CA PHE A 236 -23.70 -27.41 26.80
C PHE A 236 -23.19 -26.30 27.73
N GLU A 237 -23.93 -25.21 27.94
CA GLU A 237 -23.60 -24.16 28.92
C GLU A 237 -23.42 -24.76 30.34
N SER A 238 -24.31 -25.69 30.73
CA SER A 238 -24.20 -26.38 32.03
C SER A 238 -22.96 -27.26 32.14
N ARG A 239 -22.52 -27.89 31.04
CA ARG A 239 -21.32 -28.75 31.04
C ARG A 239 -20.04 -27.92 30.99
N LEU A 240 -20.01 -26.81 30.24
CA LEU A 240 -18.86 -25.92 30.18
C LEU A 240 -18.57 -25.32 31.57
N LYS A 241 -19.61 -24.84 32.26
CA LYS A 241 -19.50 -24.27 33.62
C LYS A 241 -19.06 -25.30 34.69
N VAL A 242 -19.28 -26.59 34.47
CA VAL A 242 -18.71 -27.66 35.30
C VAL A 242 -17.27 -28.00 34.89
N SER A 243 -16.98 -28.00 33.58
CA SER A 243 -15.62 -28.25 33.06
C SER A 243 -14.61 -27.22 33.54
N THR A 244 -15.00 -25.93 33.60
CA THR A 244 -14.13 -24.85 34.11
C THR A 244 -13.99 -24.87 35.63
N ALA A 245 -15.06 -25.16 36.38
CA ALA A 245 -15.03 -25.26 37.84
C ALA A 245 -14.22 -26.45 38.39
N VAL A 246 -13.83 -27.40 37.53
CA VAL A 246 -13.05 -28.61 37.87
C VAL A 246 -11.68 -28.62 37.16
N ALA A 247 -11.23 -27.47 36.62
CA ALA A 247 -9.88 -27.32 36.07
C ALA A 247 -8.87 -26.94 37.19
N PRO A 248 -7.64 -27.49 37.18
CA PRO A 248 -6.59 -27.08 38.12
C PRO A 248 -6.14 -25.65 37.84
N ALA A 249 -5.67 -24.97 38.90
CA ALA A 249 -5.50 -23.50 38.94
C ALA A 249 -4.59 -22.87 37.86
N LYS A 250 -3.73 -23.66 37.20
CA LYS A 250 -2.84 -23.19 36.11
C LYS A 250 -3.55 -22.99 34.76
N ASN A 251 -4.77 -23.50 34.59
CA ASN A 251 -5.51 -23.40 33.31
C ASN A 251 -6.69 -22.41 33.38
N LEU A 252 -6.71 -21.47 34.34
CA LEU A 252 -7.68 -20.37 34.34
C LEU A 252 -7.20 -19.20 33.46
N SER A 253 -7.17 -19.42 32.15
CA SER A 253 -7.59 -18.33 31.26
C SER A 253 -9.06 -18.03 31.58
N SER A 254 -9.39 -16.76 31.78
CA SER A 254 -10.76 -16.36 32.11
C SER A 254 -11.71 -16.71 30.97
N LEU A 255 -12.85 -17.34 31.28
CA LEU A 255 -13.93 -17.54 30.31
C LEU A 255 -14.31 -16.19 29.67
N ASP A 256 -14.23 -16.10 28.34
CA ASP A 256 -14.36 -14.83 27.63
C ASP A 256 -15.65 -14.07 28.01
N ASN A 257 -15.46 -12.80 28.39
CA ASN A 257 -16.49 -11.95 28.97
C ASN A 257 -17.41 -11.34 27.90
N ILE A 258 -18.14 -12.21 27.20
CA ILE A 258 -19.06 -11.85 26.12
C ILE A 258 -20.35 -11.18 26.61
N ASP A 259 -20.52 -10.88 27.90
CA ASP A 259 -21.72 -10.21 28.44
C ASP A 259 -21.99 -8.84 27.78
N HIS A 260 -20.95 -8.18 27.27
CA HIS A 260 -21.09 -6.93 26.52
C HIS A 260 -21.61 -7.14 25.09
N LEU A 261 -21.22 -8.24 24.43
CA LEU A 261 -21.73 -8.68 23.12
C LEU A 261 -23.18 -9.14 23.25
N LEU A 262 -23.46 -10.00 24.24
CA LEU A 262 -24.80 -10.54 24.50
C LEU A 262 -25.83 -9.43 24.81
N LYS A 263 -25.41 -8.31 25.42
CA LYS A 263 -26.26 -7.13 25.59
C LYS A 263 -26.62 -6.42 24.29
N ARG A 264 -25.74 -6.42 23.28
CA ARG A 264 -26.02 -5.82 21.95
C ARG A 264 -26.95 -6.69 21.09
N VAL A 265 -26.97 -8.01 21.31
CA VAL A 265 -27.84 -8.94 20.56
C VAL A 265 -29.11 -9.32 21.35
N ALA A 266 -29.26 -8.89 22.60
CA ALA A 266 -30.46 -9.10 23.39
C ALA A 266 -31.61 -8.19 22.89
N SER A 267 -32.68 -8.79 22.39
CA SER A 267 -33.87 -8.05 21.94
C SER A 267 -34.40 -7.14 23.05
N PRO A 268 -34.60 -5.83 22.81
CA PRO A 268 -35.17 -4.93 23.81
C PRO A 268 -36.58 -5.40 24.18
N LYS A 269 -36.91 -5.37 25.47
CA LYS A 269 -38.27 -5.67 25.93
C LYS A 269 -39.21 -4.63 25.33
N LYS A 270 -40.15 -5.05 24.45
CA LYS A 270 -41.30 -4.23 24.07
C LYS A 270 -41.93 -3.68 25.36
N ARG A 271 -41.97 -2.34 25.51
CA ARG A 271 -42.78 -1.71 26.56
C ARG A 271 -44.21 -2.17 26.33
N ALA A 272 -44.76 -2.95 27.26
CA ALA A 272 -46.18 -3.24 27.24
C ALA A 272 -46.92 -1.90 27.38
N THR A 273 -47.76 -1.57 26.40
CA THR A 273 -48.60 -0.36 26.48
C THR A 273 -49.49 -0.46 27.72
N PRO A 274 -49.62 0.63 28.50
CA PRO A 274 -50.44 0.62 29.71
C PRO A 274 -51.92 0.56 29.32
N ARG A 275 -52.46 -0.66 29.15
CA ARG A 275 -53.89 -0.87 28.93
C ARG A 275 -54.66 -0.36 30.16
N SER A 276 -55.56 0.59 29.92
CA SER A 276 -56.45 1.15 30.92
C SER A 276 -57.20 0.06 31.70
N SER A 277 -57.33 0.24 33.01
CA SER A 277 -57.90 -0.75 33.92
C SER A 277 -59.43 -0.73 33.88
N VAL A 278 -60.05 -1.81 33.38
CA VAL A 278 -61.48 -2.08 33.57
C VAL A 278 -61.68 -3.42 34.29
N ARG A 279 -62.18 -3.32 35.52
CA ARG A 279 -62.74 -4.33 36.44
C ARG A 279 -62.74 -5.81 36.01
N SER A 280 -62.14 -6.65 36.86
CA SER A 280 -62.79 -7.88 37.33
C SER A 280 -62.41 -8.19 38.79
N ARG A 281 -63.12 -9.15 39.41
CA ARG A 281 -62.95 -9.62 40.81
C ARG A 281 -63.03 -11.15 40.82
N GLN A 282 -62.67 -11.90 41.86
CA GLN A 282 -61.98 -11.56 43.13
C GLN A 282 -60.46 -11.89 42.99
N SER A 283 -59.57 -11.99 43.99
CA SER A 283 -59.66 -12.18 45.46
C SER A 283 -58.48 -11.51 46.20
N LYS A 284 -58.17 -11.94 47.44
CA LYS A 284 -56.97 -11.56 48.21
C LYS A 284 -56.17 -12.80 48.63
N LYS A 285 -54.85 -12.73 48.58
CA LYS A 285 -53.98 -13.42 49.56
C LYS A 285 -52.75 -12.55 49.87
N VAL A 286 -52.35 -12.54 51.14
CA VAL A 286 -51.45 -11.53 51.73
C VAL A 286 -49.98 -11.78 51.35
N ASP A 287 -49.24 -10.68 51.25
CA ASP A 287 -47.82 -10.61 50.92
C ASP A 287 -46.90 -11.41 51.85
N SER A 288 -45.72 -11.74 51.32
CA SER A 288 -44.50 -11.82 52.13
C SER A 288 -43.44 -10.97 51.46
N ILE A 289 -43.09 -9.86 52.09
CA ILE A 289 -42.12 -8.89 51.56
C ILE A 289 -40.75 -9.57 51.46
N ARG A 290 -40.21 -9.65 50.25
CA ARG A 290 -38.83 -10.08 50.01
C ARG A 290 -38.16 -9.21 48.97
N GLU A 291 -37.42 -8.22 49.46
CA GLU A 291 -36.40 -7.41 48.80
C GLU A 291 -36.26 -7.62 47.28
N SER A 292 -37.03 -6.87 46.50
CA SER A 292 -36.98 -6.87 45.03
C SER A 292 -35.76 -6.08 44.51
N ASN A 293 -34.56 -6.43 44.97
CA ASN A 293 -33.31 -5.92 44.40
C ASN A 293 -33.17 -6.47 42.97
N ASN A 294 -33.10 -5.54 42.01
CA ASN A 294 -33.13 -5.77 40.56
C ASN A 294 -32.37 -7.03 40.10
N SER A 295 -33.09 -8.15 39.95
CA SER A 295 -32.55 -9.37 39.35
C SER A 295 -32.44 -9.18 37.85
N LEU A 296 -31.29 -8.66 37.40
CA LEU A 296 -30.94 -8.58 35.98
C LEU A 296 -31.17 -9.96 35.34
N ALA A 297 -32.02 -10.04 34.32
CA ALA A 297 -32.37 -11.31 33.71
C ALA A 297 -31.12 -11.93 33.09
N ARG A 298 -30.65 -13.07 33.65
CA ARG A 298 -29.44 -13.75 33.19
C ARG A 298 -29.58 -14.09 31.70
N LEU A 299 -28.75 -13.46 30.88
CA LEU A 299 -28.58 -13.81 29.48
C LEU A 299 -27.99 -15.22 29.39
N SER A 300 -28.44 -16.01 28.41
CA SER A 300 -27.86 -17.31 28.06
C SER A 300 -26.58 -17.09 27.25
N ARG A 301 -25.52 -17.88 27.49
CA ARG A 301 -24.23 -17.73 26.77
C ARG A 301 -24.38 -17.94 25.26
N TYR A 302 -25.35 -18.78 24.85
CA TYR A 302 -25.68 -19.09 23.46
C TYR A 302 -27.15 -18.71 23.16
N PRO A 303 -27.44 -17.51 22.61
CA PRO A 303 -28.77 -17.15 22.17
C PRO A 303 -29.21 -17.96 20.94
N VAL A 304 -30.26 -18.76 21.10
CA VAL A 304 -30.73 -19.78 20.15
C VAL A 304 -30.85 -19.28 18.70
N ARG A 305 -31.49 -18.10 18.50
CA ARG A 305 -31.66 -17.53 17.16
C ARG A 305 -30.32 -17.19 16.49
N VAL A 306 -29.35 -16.67 17.25
CA VAL A 306 -28.01 -16.31 16.74
C VAL A 306 -27.20 -17.55 16.34
N VAL A 307 -27.32 -18.64 17.11
CA VAL A 307 -26.74 -19.95 16.75
C VAL A 307 -27.33 -20.48 15.45
N LEU A 308 -28.65 -20.36 15.24
CA LEU A 308 -29.30 -20.82 14.01
C LEU A 308 -29.05 -19.88 12.81
N CYS A 309 -28.81 -18.58 13.02
CA CYS A 309 -28.35 -17.68 11.96
C CYS A 309 -27.01 -18.12 11.34
N ALA A 310 -26.14 -18.85 12.07
CA ALA A 310 -24.90 -19.36 11.49
C ALA A 310 -25.17 -20.37 10.35
N TYR A 311 -26.21 -21.19 10.48
CA TYR A 311 -26.66 -22.07 9.40
C TYR A 311 -27.28 -21.28 8.24
N MET A 312 -28.06 -20.23 8.49
CA MET A 312 -28.60 -19.37 7.43
C MET A 312 -27.49 -18.71 6.60
N ILE A 313 -26.45 -18.18 7.26
CA ILE A 313 -25.26 -17.58 6.62
C ILE A 313 -24.49 -18.62 5.80
N LEU A 314 -24.41 -19.87 6.27
CA LEU A 314 -23.68 -20.95 5.61
C LEU A 314 -24.41 -21.58 4.40
N GLY A 315 -25.75 -21.51 4.39
CA GLY A 315 -26.59 -22.00 3.28
C GLY A 315 -26.90 -20.95 2.22
N HIS A 316 -27.20 -19.71 2.64
CA HIS A 316 -27.69 -18.64 1.76
C HIS A 316 -27.04 -17.28 2.10
N PRO A 317 -25.74 -17.10 1.86
CA PRO A 317 -25.08 -15.80 2.08
C PRO A 317 -25.79 -14.68 1.31
N ASP A 318 -26.19 -14.93 0.07
CA ASP A 318 -26.81 -13.95 -0.84
C ASP A 318 -28.23 -13.51 -0.41
N ALA A 319 -28.88 -14.28 0.47
CA ALA A 319 -30.19 -13.94 1.04
C ALA A 319 -30.09 -13.30 2.44
N VAL A 320 -28.92 -13.37 3.07
CA VAL A 320 -28.66 -12.82 4.42
C VAL A 320 -27.85 -11.52 4.36
N PHE A 321 -27.03 -11.33 3.32
CA PHE A 321 -26.22 -10.14 3.11
C PHE A 321 -26.78 -9.29 1.96
N SER A 322 -26.89 -7.98 2.17
CA SER A 322 -27.26 -7.00 1.14
C SER A 322 -26.13 -6.67 0.15
N GLY A 323 -24.97 -7.32 0.30
CA GLY A 323 -23.78 -7.15 -0.52
C GLY A 323 -22.56 -7.78 0.15
N MET A 324 -21.58 -8.24 -0.64
CA MET A 324 -20.38 -8.92 -0.13
C MET A 324 -19.27 -7.92 0.18
N GLY A 325 -18.73 -7.98 1.40
CA GLY A 325 -17.61 -7.18 1.88
C GLY A 325 -16.82 -7.90 2.98
N GLU A 326 -15.75 -7.27 3.46
CA GLU A 326 -14.81 -7.90 4.41
C GLU A 326 -15.47 -8.39 5.71
N CYS A 327 -16.43 -7.62 6.24
CA CYS A 327 -17.21 -8.00 7.44
C CYS A 327 -18.10 -9.23 7.19
N GLU A 328 -18.66 -9.32 5.99
CA GLU A 328 -19.57 -10.38 5.56
C GLU A 328 -18.79 -11.66 5.24
N ILE A 329 -17.62 -11.54 4.61
CA ILE A 329 -16.69 -12.66 4.32
C ILE A 329 -16.11 -13.23 5.63
N THR A 330 -15.67 -12.37 6.56
CA THR A 330 -15.15 -12.82 7.87
C THR A 330 -16.26 -13.43 8.74
N LEU A 331 -17.48 -12.87 8.69
CA LEU A 331 -18.65 -13.49 9.31
C LEU A 331 -18.96 -14.88 8.71
N ALA A 332 -18.99 -15.02 7.38
CA ALA A 332 -19.23 -16.30 6.72
C ALA A 332 -18.19 -17.37 7.09
N LYS A 333 -16.90 -17.03 7.07
CA LYS A 333 -15.81 -17.93 7.51
C LYS A 333 -15.98 -18.34 8.99
N SER A 334 -16.22 -17.38 9.89
CA SER A 334 -16.43 -17.68 11.32
C SER A 334 -17.71 -18.50 11.60
N ALA A 335 -18.76 -18.34 10.79
CA ALA A 335 -19.99 -19.14 10.85
C ALA A 335 -19.73 -20.59 10.41
N GLN A 336 -18.95 -20.79 9.34
CA GLN A 336 -18.53 -22.11 8.88
C GLN A 336 -17.70 -22.85 9.94
N GLU A 337 -16.67 -22.20 10.51
CA GLU A 337 -15.86 -22.76 11.60
C GLU A 337 -16.73 -23.13 12.82
N PHE A 338 -17.66 -22.27 13.21
CA PHE A 338 -18.57 -22.51 14.33
C PHE A 338 -19.50 -23.70 14.08
N VAL A 339 -20.13 -23.79 12.90
CA VAL A 339 -20.99 -24.92 12.51
C VAL A 339 -20.20 -26.23 12.49
N GLN A 340 -19.00 -26.25 11.91
CA GLN A 340 -18.13 -27.43 11.90
C GLN A 340 -17.75 -27.88 13.31
N MET A 341 -17.38 -26.96 14.20
CA MET A 341 -17.04 -27.28 15.59
C MET A 341 -18.26 -27.76 16.40
N PHE A 342 -19.46 -27.25 16.11
CA PHE A 342 -20.72 -27.70 16.71
C PHE A 342 -21.13 -29.09 16.19
N GLU A 343 -21.02 -29.37 14.89
CA GLU A 343 -21.31 -30.69 14.33
C GLU A 343 -20.32 -31.77 14.76
N LEU A 344 -19.03 -31.43 14.88
CA LEU A 344 -18.04 -32.33 15.47
C LEU A 344 -18.36 -32.63 16.94
N LEU A 345 -18.88 -31.65 17.69
CA LEU A 345 -19.37 -31.87 19.06
C LEU A 345 -20.62 -32.77 19.08
N VAL A 346 -21.54 -32.62 18.13
CA VAL A 346 -22.72 -33.50 17.95
C VAL A 346 -22.29 -34.93 17.63
N LYS A 347 -21.42 -35.13 16.64
CA LYS A 347 -20.88 -36.45 16.23
C LYS A 347 -20.15 -37.15 17.39
N ILE A 348 -19.27 -36.43 18.10
CA ILE A 348 -18.55 -36.99 19.29
C ILE A 348 -19.50 -37.40 20.44
N ILE A 349 -20.73 -36.86 20.50
CA ILE A 349 -21.75 -37.29 21.47
C ILE A 349 -22.52 -38.52 20.99
N LEU A 350 -22.77 -38.66 19.68
CA LEU A 350 -23.55 -39.75 19.09
C LEU A 350 -22.69 -41.00 18.86
N ASP A 351 -21.55 -40.84 18.20
CA ASP A 351 -20.70 -41.92 17.69
C ASP A 351 -19.50 -42.21 18.61
N GLY A 352 -19.19 -41.27 19.52
CA GLY A 352 -18.11 -41.37 20.50
C GLY A 352 -16.81 -40.65 20.07
N PRO A 353 -15.70 -40.84 20.81
CA PRO A 353 -14.44 -40.16 20.52
C PRO A 353 -13.81 -40.67 19.21
N ILE A 354 -13.94 -39.88 18.15
CA ILE A 354 -13.43 -40.22 16.82
C ILE A 354 -11.91 -40.41 16.87
N ARG A 355 -11.47 -41.59 16.42
CA ARG A 355 -10.11 -41.83 15.91
C ARG A 355 -10.21 -41.95 14.40
N SER A 356 -9.61 -41.02 13.67
CA SER A 356 -9.41 -41.15 12.23
C SER A 356 -8.31 -42.18 11.97
N SER A 357 -8.65 -43.27 11.30
CA SER A 357 -7.69 -44.07 10.55
C SER A 357 -7.57 -43.55 9.12
N ASP A 358 -6.51 -44.00 8.46
CA ASP A 358 -6.35 -44.08 6.99
C ASP A 358 -6.02 -42.77 6.23
N GLU A 359 -4.69 -42.61 6.09
CA GLU A 359 -3.91 -42.25 4.89
C GLU A 359 -3.88 -40.80 4.31
N GLU A 360 -2.71 -40.53 3.71
CA GLU A 360 -2.29 -39.38 2.88
C GLU A 360 -2.69 -37.94 3.29
N SER A 361 -1.97 -37.38 4.28
CA SER A 361 -1.28 -36.07 4.12
C SER A 361 -0.37 -35.72 5.30
N VAL A 362 0.72 -35.01 5.04
CA VAL A 362 1.80 -34.78 6.02
C VAL A 362 1.55 -33.52 6.87
N SER A 363 1.04 -33.69 8.10
CA SER A 363 1.32 -32.77 9.20
C SER A 363 1.19 -33.44 10.58
N ALA A 364 2.12 -33.16 11.50
CA ALA A 364 2.29 -33.95 12.72
C ALA A 364 1.43 -33.45 13.90
N SER A 365 0.23 -34.02 14.10
CA SER A 365 -0.54 -33.89 15.35
C SER A 365 -1.71 -34.87 15.48
N MET A 366 -1.46 -36.17 15.77
CA MET A 366 -2.52 -37.11 16.15
C MET A 366 -3.20 -36.68 17.47
N LYS A 367 -4.38 -36.04 17.39
CA LYS A 367 -5.18 -35.61 18.55
C LYS A 367 -6.49 -36.40 18.62
N CYS A 368 -6.59 -37.32 19.57
CA CYS A 368 -7.87 -37.92 19.94
C CYS A 368 -8.81 -36.82 20.48
N CYS A 369 -9.85 -36.46 19.73
CA CYS A 369 -10.77 -35.39 20.08
C CYS A 369 -11.68 -35.78 21.25
N THR A 370 -11.23 -35.49 22.48
CA THR A 370 -12.06 -35.70 23.68
C THR A 370 -13.26 -34.74 23.69
N PHE A 371 -14.38 -35.17 24.30
CA PHE A 371 -15.53 -34.29 24.52
C PHE A 371 -15.16 -32.99 25.28
N ARG A 372 -14.17 -33.02 26.18
CA ARG A 372 -13.75 -31.83 26.95
C ARG A 372 -12.98 -30.83 26.08
N SER A 373 -12.11 -31.30 25.19
CA SER A 373 -11.40 -30.43 24.23
C SER A 373 -12.35 -29.90 23.15
N GLN A 374 -13.27 -30.72 22.62
CA GLN A 374 -14.23 -30.24 21.61
C GLN A 374 -15.21 -29.22 22.19
N LEU A 375 -15.67 -29.38 23.43
CA LEU A 375 -16.54 -28.39 24.09
C LEU A 375 -15.83 -27.04 24.31
N ALA A 376 -14.50 -27.03 24.48
CA ALA A 376 -13.72 -25.80 24.56
C ALA A 376 -13.47 -25.17 23.17
N ALA A 377 -13.21 -25.98 22.13
CA ALA A 377 -13.11 -25.52 20.75
C ALA A 377 -14.43 -24.89 20.26
N PHE A 378 -15.56 -25.52 20.57
CA PHE A 378 -16.90 -24.99 20.31
C PHE A 378 -17.13 -23.62 20.97
N ASP A 379 -16.77 -23.45 22.25
CA ASP A 379 -16.96 -22.15 22.94
C ASP A 379 -16.03 -21.06 22.39
N LYS A 380 -14.81 -21.40 21.96
CA LYS A 380 -13.89 -20.47 21.29
C LYS A 380 -14.43 -20.06 19.91
N ALA A 381 -14.89 -21.00 19.09
CA ALA A 381 -15.48 -20.72 17.79
C ALA A 381 -16.76 -19.89 17.92
N TRP A 382 -17.59 -20.17 18.93
CA TRP A 382 -18.75 -19.34 19.28
C TRP A 382 -18.35 -17.90 19.60
N CYS A 383 -17.30 -17.68 20.40
CA CYS A 383 -16.85 -16.33 20.73
C CYS A 383 -16.27 -15.60 19.51
N SER A 384 -15.63 -16.31 18.57
CA SER A 384 -15.20 -15.74 17.28
C SER A 384 -16.41 -15.29 16.45
N TYR A 385 -17.34 -16.22 16.17
CA TYR A 385 -18.56 -15.95 15.41
C TYR A 385 -19.43 -14.83 16.03
N LEU A 386 -19.61 -14.82 17.35
CA LEU A 386 -20.39 -13.78 18.02
C LEU A 386 -19.77 -12.38 17.90
N ASN A 387 -18.44 -12.26 17.86
CA ASN A 387 -17.78 -10.98 17.59
C ASN A 387 -18.07 -10.50 16.17
N CYS A 388 -17.82 -11.34 15.15
CA CYS A 388 -18.10 -11.02 13.75
C CYS A 388 -19.59 -10.67 13.53
N PHE A 389 -20.49 -11.44 14.12
CA PHE A 389 -21.94 -11.22 14.05
C PHE A 389 -22.36 -9.88 14.68
N VAL A 390 -21.76 -9.48 15.81
CA VAL A 390 -22.03 -8.17 16.42
C VAL A 390 -21.46 -7.02 15.59
N VAL A 391 -20.29 -7.16 14.99
CA VAL A 391 -19.71 -6.14 14.10
C VAL A 391 -20.60 -5.94 12.88
N TRP A 392 -20.96 -7.03 12.19
CA TRP A 392 -21.90 -7.00 11.06
C TRP A 392 -23.25 -6.39 11.45
N LYS A 393 -23.86 -6.82 12.57
CA LYS A 393 -25.20 -6.32 12.96
C LYS A 393 -25.20 -4.85 13.39
N VAL A 394 -24.06 -4.29 13.82
CA VAL A 394 -23.92 -2.84 14.04
C VAL A 394 -23.77 -2.06 12.73
N LYS A 395 -23.12 -2.63 11.70
CA LYS A 395 -23.06 -2.06 10.34
C LYS A 395 -24.44 -2.04 9.68
N ASP A 396 -25.12 -3.18 9.70
CA ASP A 396 -26.50 -3.37 9.20
C ASP A 396 -27.51 -2.43 9.87
N ALA A 397 -27.46 -2.30 11.21
CA ALA A 397 -28.33 -1.37 11.94
C ALA A 397 -28.09 0.11 11.57
N ARG A 398 -26.86 0.50 11.23
CA ARG A 398 -26.53 1.87 10.77
C ARG A 398 -27.07 2.16 9.36
N LEU A 399 -26.95 1.21 8.42
CA LEU A 399 -27.51 1.39 7.08
C LEU A 399 -29.03 1.56 7.15
N LEU A 400 -29.71 0.76 7.98
CA LEU A 400 -31.15 0.90 8.22
C LEU A 400 -31.51 2.20 8.94
N GLU A 401 -30.66 2.71 9.85
CA GLU A 401 -30.82 4.04 10.43
C GLU A 401 -30.72 5.13 9.35
N GLU A 402 -29.69 5.09 8.51
CA GLU A 402 -29.45 6.09 7.45
C GLU A 402 -30.61 6.15 6.45
N ASP A 403 -31.19 5.01 6.07
CA ASP A 403 -32.38 4.97 5.21
C ASP A 403 -33.65 5.51 5.90
N LEU A 404 -33.85 5.22 7.20
CA LEU A 404 -34.95 5.78 7.99
C LEU A 404 -34.80 7.31 8.18
N VAL A 405 -33.57 7.79 8.36
CA VAL A 405 -33.26 9.23 8.42
C VAL A 405 -33.46 9.90 7.06
N ARG A 406 -33.05 9.26 5.97
CA ARG A 406 -33.28 9.76 4.60
C ARG A 406 -34.77 9.88 4.30
N ALA A 407 -35.57 8.89 4.67
CA ALA A 407 -37.03 8.93 4.56
C ALA A 407 -37.64 10.07 5.41
N ALA A 408 -37.17 10.26 6.66
CA ALA A 408 -37.63 11.37 7.50
C ALA A 408 -37.33 12.74 6.88
N CYS A 409 -36.13 12.91 6.30
CA CYS A 409 -35.72 14.16 5.64
C CYS A 409 -36.47 14.41 4.32
N GLN A 410 -36.78 13.36 3.55
CA GLN A 410 -37.64 13.47 2.36
C GLN A 410 -39.06 13.92 2.74
N LEU A 411 -39.66 13.32 3.78
CA LEU A 411 -40.97 13.74 4.30
C LEU A 411 -40.95 15.20 4.79
N GLU A 412 -39.89 15.61 5.49
CA GLU A 412 -39.70 17.00 5.96
C GLU A 412 -39.62 17.99 4.78
N ALA A 413 -38.78 17.71 3.78
CA ALA A 413 -38.64 18.56 2.60
C ALA A 413 -39.96 18.66 1.79
N SER A 414 -40.66 17.54 1.58
CA SER A 414 -41.98 17.52 0.94
C SER A 414 -43.02 18.31 1.74
N MET A 415 -43.00 18.23 3.07
CA MET A 415 -43.87 19.01 3.94
C MET A 415 -43.58 20.51 3.83
N ILE A 416 -42.31 20.93 3.89
CA ILE A 416 -41.91 22.35 3.79
C ILE A 416 -42.35 22.93 2.43
N GLN A 417 -42.10 22.21 1.34
CA GLN A 417 -42.50 22.61 -0.01
C GLN A 417 -44.03 22.72 -0.15
N THR A 418 -44.77 21.69 0.27
CA THR A 418 -46.24 21.62 0.10
C THR A 418 -46.97 22.59 1.04
N CYS A 419 -46.49 22.74 2.28
CA CYS A 419 -47.09 23.63 3.26
C CYS A 419 -46.58 25.09 3.17
N LYS A 420 -45.60 25.36 2.29
CA LYS A 420 -44.95 26.68 2.09
C LYS A 420 -44.48 27.32 3.41
N LEU A 421 -43.86 26.51 4.27
CA LEU A 421 -43.38 26.97 5.59
C LEU A 421 -42.29 28.05 5.45
N THR A 422 -42.19 28.91 6.46
CA THR A 422 -41.23 30.02 6.57
C THR A 422 -40.36 29.87 7.82
N PRO A 423 -39.12 30.40 7.84
CA PRO A 423 -38.18 30.21 8.96
C PRO A 423 -38.73 30.62 10.33
N GLU A 424 -39.48 31.72 10.40
CA GLU A 424 -40.05 32.28 11.64
C GLU A 424 -41.36 31.63 12.08
N GLY A 425 -41.74 30.49 11.51
CA GLY A 425 -42.94 29.74 11.87
C GLY A 425 -44.21 30.18 11.14
N ALA A 426 -45.36 29.72 11.63
CA ALA A 426 -46.63 29.68 10.89
C ALA A 426 -47.40 31.02 10.86
N GLY A 427 -46.87 32.02 10.15
CA GLY A 427 -47.53 33.32 9.96
C GLY A 427 -48.75 33.33 9.03
N GLY A 428 -48.99 32.25 8.26
CA GLY A 428 -50.10 32.13 7.30
C GLY A 428 -51.21 31.19 7.76
N LYS A 429 -52.47 31.50 7.39
CA LYS A 429 -53.62 30.58 7.57
C LYS A 429 -53.52 29.37 6.64
N LEU A 430 -52.75 28.36 7.05
CA LEU A 430 -52.67 27.06 6.36
C LEU A 430 -54.07 26.47 6.12
N SER A 431 -54.31 25.96 4.91
CA SER A 431 -55.54 25.24 4.54
C SER A 431 -55.75 24.02 5.44
N HIS A 432 -56.99 23.54 5.53
CA HIS A 432 -57.33 22.34 6.27
C HIS A 432 -56.48 21.13 5.85
N ASP A 433 -56.24 20.99 4.55
CA ASP A 433 -55.55 19.82 3.99
C ASP A 433 -54.03 19.93 4.18
N MET A 434 -53.47 21.15 4.14
CA MET A 434 -52.08 21.42 4.55
C MET A 434 -51.87 21.04 6.03
N LYS A 435 -52.85 21.34 6.89
CA LYS A 435 -52.87 20.91 8.30
C LYS A 435 -53.15 19.41 8.49
N ALA A 436 -53.67 18.70 7.49
CA ALA A 436 -53.79 17.25 7.50
C ALA A 436 -52.45 16.60 7.13
N ILE A 437 -51.82 17.07 6.05
CA ILE A 437 -50.47 16.66 5.60
C ILE A 437 -49.44 16.87 6.72
N GLN A 438 -49.44 18.05 7.36
CA GLN A 438 -48.53 18.34 8.48
C GLN A 438 -48.72 17.37 9.66
N ARG A 439 -49.96 16.97 9.97
CA ARG A 439 -50.24 15.98 11.02
C ARG A 439 -49.76 14.59 10.62
N GLN A 440 -50.10 14.12 9.42
CA GLN A 440 -49.66 12.83 8.89
C GLN A 440 -48.12 12.71 8.91
N VAL A 441 -47.41 13.70 8.36
CA VAL A 441 -45.94 13.73 8.37
C VAL A 441 -45.38 13.74 9.80
N SER A 442 -46.01 14.44 10.75
CA SER A 442 -45.56 14.40 12.15
C SER A 442 -45.77 13.04 12.84
N GLU A 443 -46.81 12.30 12.46
CA GLU A 443 -47.08 10.95 12.97
C GLU A 443 -46.15 9.90 12.32
N ASP A 444 -45.91 10.00 11.02
CA ASP A 444 -44.95 9.15 10.30
C ASP A 444 -43.52 9.41 10.76
N GLN A 445 -43.11 10.67 10.91
CA GLN A 445 -41.81 11.00 11.51
C GLN A 445 -41.69 10.46 12.92
N LYS A 446 -42.73 10.55 13.76
CA LYS A 446 -42.74 9.96 15.11
C LYS A 446 -42.54 8.44 15.05
N LEU A 447 -43.19 7.73 14.12
CA LEU A 447 -42.98 6.30 13.91
C LEU A 447 -41.54 5.98 13.46
N LEU A 448 -40.94 6.83 12.61
CA LEU A 448 -39.52 6.74 12.24
C LEU A 448 -38.62 6.99 13.46
N ARG A 449 -38.93 7.95 14.33
CA ARG A 449 -38.19 8.19 15.58
C ARG A 449 -38.22 6.99 16.52
N GLU A 450 -39.39 6.37 16.70
CA GLU A 450 -39.54 5.18 17.54
C GLU A 450 -38.74 3.99 16.96
N LYS A 451 -38.69 3.83 15.62
CA LYS A 451 -37.83 2.84 14.95
C LYS A 451 -36.34 3.13 15.15
N VAL A 452 -35.88 4.37 14.93
CA VAL A 452 -34.48 4.78 15.11
C VAL A 452 -34.02 4.60 16.55
N GLN A 453 -34.84 4.97 17.55
CA GLN A 453 -34.54 4.74 18.97
C GLN A 453 -34.47 3.24 19.31
N HIS A 454 -35.25 2.39 18.63
CA HIS A 454 -35.17 0.93 18.81
C HIS A 454 -33.96 0.26 18.13
N LEU A 455 -33.36 0.89 17.11
CA LEU A 455 -32.18 0.38 16.41
C LEU A 455 -30.87 0.90 17.02
N SER A 456 -30.76 2.21 17.22
CA SER A 456 -29.51 2.90 17.55
C SER A 456 -29.54 3.70 18.85
N GLY A 457 -30.67 3.67 19.57
CA GLY A 457 -30.85 4.42 20.82
C GLY A 457 -30.86 5.93 20.61
N ASP A 458 -30.62 6.67 21.70
CA ASP A 458 -30.78 8.12 21.74
C ASP A 458 -29.77 8.85 20.82
N ALA A 459 -28.55 8.31 20.67
CA ALA A 459 -27.55 8.82 19.74
C ALA A 459 -27.96 8.70 18.25
N GLY A 460 -28.89 7.80 17.90
CA GLY A 460 -29.51 7.77 16.57
C GLY A 460 -30.56 8.87 16.39
N ILE A 461 -31.27 9.24 17.47
CA ILE A 461 -32.21 10.36 17.45
C ILE A 461 -31.44 11.68 17.22
N GLU A 462 -30.33 11.88 17.92
CA GLU A 462 -29.48 13.08 17.76
C GLU A 462 -29.00 13.27 16.31
N ARG A 463 -28.58 12.19 15.62
CA ARG A 463 -28.20 12.23 14.20
C ARG A 463 -29.39 12.55 13.29
N MET A 464 -30.54 11.92 13.51
CA MET A 464 -31.76 12.18 12.77
C MET A 464 -32.23 13.64 12.93
N GLU A 465 -32.20 14.20 14.14
CA GLU A 465 -32.59 15.58 14.40
C GLU A 465 -31.59 16.59 13.81
N SER A 466 -30.30 16.24 13.77
CA SER A 466 -29.28 17.02 13.07
C SER A 466 -29.53 17.05 11.56
N ALA A 467 -29.79 15.90 10.93
CA ALA A 467 -30.08 15.79 9.50
C ALA A 467 -31.40 16.49 9.08
N LEU A 468 -32.43 16.42 9.93
CA LEU A 468 -33.69 17.17 9.73
C LEU A 468 -33.45 18.69 9.83
N SER A 469 -32.60 19.12 10.77
CA SER A 469 -32.23 20.54 10.93
C SER A 469 -31.41 21.05 9.73
N GLU A 470 -30.48 20.25 9.23
CA GLU A 470 -29.71 20.56 8.03
C GLU A 470 -30.60 20.61 6.78
N THR A 471 -31.55 19.69 6.65
CA THR A 471 -32.53 19.67 5.55
C THR A 471 -33.36 20.96 5.52
N ARG A 472 -33.78 21.45 6.70
CA ARG A 472 -34.45 22.75 6.84
C ARG A 472 -33.56 23.90 6.39
N SER A 473 -32.32 24.00 6.88
CA SER A 473 -31.42 25.10 6.51
C SER A 473 -31.07 25.10 5.02
N ARG A 474 -30.80 23.92 4.42
CA ARG A 474 -30.55 23.78 2.98
C ARG A 474 -31.74 24.26 2.15
N TYR A 475 -32.98 23.92 2.53
CA TYR A 475 -34.18 24.35 1.81
C TYR A 475 -34.40 25.87 1.88
N PHE A 476 -34.13 26.49 3.03
CA PHE A 476 -34.31 27.95 3.18
C PHE A 476 -33.21 28.76 2.48
N VAL A 477 -31.94 28.33 2.53
CA VAL A 477 -30.85 29.02 1.80
C VAL A 477 -31.10 29.06 0.29
N VAL A 478 -31.60 27.97 -0.30
CA VAL A 478 -31.92 27.88 -1.75
C VAL A 478 -33.10 28.79 -2.17
N LYS A 479 -33.83 29.38 -1.22
CA LYS A 479 -34.97 30.26 -1.49
C LYS A 479 -34.59 31.76 -1.60
N ASP A 480 -33.46 32.17 -1.03
CA ASP A 480 -33.02 33.56 -1.04
C ASP A 480 -32.26 33.93 -2.33
N ASP A 481 -31.60 32.96 -2.99
CA ASP A 481 -31.11 33.08 -4.37
C ASP A 481 -32.26 32.95 -5.37
N GLY A 482 -32.85 34.10 -5.73
CA GLY A 482 -34.14 34.21 -6.44
C GLY A 482 -34.21 33.59 -7.84
N SER A 483 -34.48 32.29 -7.92
CA SER A 483 -34.79 31.55 -9.16
C SER A 483 -36.14 30.82 -9.08
N PRO A 484 -36.95 30.80 -10.17
CA PRO A 484 -38.29 30.23 -10.14
C PRO A 484 -38.29 28.70 -10.31
N VAL A 485 -38.74 27.98 -9.27
CA VAL A 485 -38.81 26.51 -9.27
C VAL A 485 -39.87 25.99 -10.25
N ARG A 486 -39.43 25.26 -11.28
CA ARG A 486 -40.30 24.48 -12.19
C ARG A 486 -40.75 23.18 -11.51
N SER A 487 -42.04 22.86 -11.59
CA SER A 487 -42.61 21.70 -10.89
C SER A 487 -42.18 20.35 -11.48
N PRO A 488 -41.80 19.35 -10.67
CA PRO A 488 -41.68 17.96 -11.09
C PRO A 488 -43.04 17.23 -11.00
N MET A 489 -43.20 16.12 -11.75
CA MET A 489 -44.39 15.27 -11.70
C MET A 489 -44.04 13.79 -11.90
N ILE A 490 -44.26 12.99 -10.83
CA ILE A 490 -44.41 11.53 -10.81
C ILE A 490 -43.13 10.70 -11.14
N PRO A 491 -42.92 9.51 -10.53
CA PRO A 491 -41.58 8.91 -10.40
C PRO A 491 -41.33 7.68 -11.30
N SER A 492 -40.04 7.38 -11.50
CA SER A 492 -39.55 6.07 -11.95
C SER A 492 -38.63 5.44 -10.88
N MET A 493 -38.62 4.11 -10.84
CA MET A 493 -37.91 3.26 -9.86
C MET A 493 -36.70 2.55 -10.52
N PRO A 494 -35.77 1.95 -9.76
CA PRO A 494 -34.38 2.43 -9.83
C PRO A 494 -33.37 1.46 -10.43
N THR A 495 -32.15 1.96 -10.68
CA THR A 495 -30.93 1.17 -10.86
C THR A 495 -29.91 1.43 -9.74
N SER A 496 -29.07 0.44 -9.50
CA SER A 496 -28.25 0.28 -8.29
C SER A 496 -27.08 1.26 -8.14
N PRO A 497 -26.55 1.48 -6.92
CA PRO A 497 -25.76 2.68 -6.62
C PRO A 497 -24.29 2.59 -7.00
N THR A 498 -23.70 3.76 -7.27
CA THR A 498 -22.27 4.04 -7.08
C THR A 498 -22.13 5.22 -6.12
N SER A 499 -21.11 5.18 -5.26
CA SER A 499 -20.96 6.08 -4.12
C SER A 499 -20.62 7.52 -4.50
N LEU A 500 -21.22 8.48 -3.79
CA LEU A 500 -20.87 9.90 -3.85
C LEU A 500 -20.55 10.40 -2.43
N SER A 501 -19.38 11.03 -2.28
CA SER A 501 -18.82 11.41 -0.98
C SER A 501 -19.54 12.60 -0.34
N THR A 502 -19.76 12.53 0.97
CA THR A 502 -20.24 13.66 1.77
C THR A 502 -19.22 14.80 1.78
N ALA A 503 -19.61 15.97 1.31
CA ALA A 503 -18.92 17.22 1.61
C ALA A 503 -19.39 17.75 2.98
N ALA A 504 -18.45 18.13 3.84
CA ALA A 504 -18.70 18.87 5.08
C ALA A 504 -17.76 20.10 5.12
N SER A 505 -18.30 21.25 5.48
CA SER A 505 -17.61 22.54 5.42
C SER A 505 -16.80 22.85 6.67
N SER A 506 -15.75 23.64 6.51
CA SER A 506 -15.18 24.43 7.61
C SER A 506 -16.12 25.62 7.92
N SER A 507 -16.03 26.13 9.14
CA SER A 507 -16.52 27.47 9.47
C SER A 507 -15.36 28.28 10.05
N GLU A 508 -15.13 29.47 9.49
CA GLU A 508 -14.23 30.47 10.06
C GLU A 508 -15.02 31.44 10.96
N ARG A 509 -14.28 32.25 11.73
CA ARG A 509 -14.83 33.49 12.30
C ARG A 509 -13.79 34.59 12.43
N ASN A 510 -13.66 35.35 11.34
CA ASN A 510 -13.35 36.79 11.28
C ASN A 510 -12.00 37.30 11.82
N ILE A 511 -11.32 38.13 11.01
CA ILE A 511 -11.20 39.59 11.25
C ILE A 511 -10.69 40.32 9.98
N SER A 512 -11.46 41.32 9.55
CA SER A 512 -11.16 42.47 8.66
C SER A 512 -10.41 42.33 7.29
N ASN A 513 -11.12 42.82 6.27
CA ASN A 513 -10.68 43.68 5.13
C ASN A 513 -10.29 43.11 3.74
N GLU A 514 -11.06 43.63 2.77
CA GLU A 514 -10.76 43.96 1.36
C GLU A 514 -10.61 42.88 0.27
N SER A 515 -11.04 43.30 -0.94
CA SER A 515 -11.14 42.58 -2.22
C SER A 515 -12.16 41.42 -2.31
N ASN A 516 -13.08 41.55 -3.28
CA ASN A 516 -14.06 40.53 -3.67
C ASN A 516 -13.54 39.68 -4.85
N HIS A 517 -14.34 38.67 -5.23
CA HIS A 517 -14.23 37.79 -6.39
C HIS A 517 -13.33 36.55 -6.25
N ARG A 518 -13.99 35.39 -6.15
CA ARG A 518 -13.38 34.08 -6.39
C ARG A 518 -14.39 33.16 -7.10
N SER A 519 -14.43 33.24 -8.43
CA SER A 519 -15.25 32.38 -9.28
C SER A 519 -14.84 30.90 -9.15
N SER A 520 -15.70 30.00 -9.63
CA SER A 520 -15.43 28.56 -9.64
C SER A 520 -14.16 28.21 -10.43
N ARG A 521 -13.50 27.09 -10.05
CA ARG A 521 -12.44 26.45 -10.82
C ARG A 521 -12.89 25.03 -11.15
N VAL A 522 -13.36 24.82 -12.38
CA VAL A 522 -13.90 23.52 -12.84
C VAL A 522 -12.81 22.72 -13.57
N VAL A 523 -11.90 23.41 -14.27
CA VAL A 523 -10.94 22.76 -15.17
C VAL A 523 -9.81 22.07 -14.38
N ARG A 524 -9.40 22.67 -13.26
CA ARG A 524 -8.38 22.15 -12.34
C ARG A 524 -8.65 20.78 -11.72
N SER A 525 -9.86 20.19 -11.83
CA SER A 525 -10.11 18.81 -11.41
C SER A 525 -9.96 17.78 -12.54
N LEU A 526 -10.21 18.17 -13.79
CA LEU A 526 -10.17 17.27 -14.95
C LEU A 526 -8.71 16.92 -15.34
N PHE A 527 -7.84 17.92 -15.35
CA PHE A 527 -6.43 17.75 -15.75
C PHE A 527 -5.48 17.47 -14.56
N LYS A 528 -6.00 17.00 -13.42
CA LYS A 528 -5.18 16.69 -12.24
C LYS A 528 -4.96 15.19 -12.10
N GLU A 529 -3.80 14.73 -12.57
CA GLU A 529 -3.29 13.40 -12.21
C GLU A 529 -3.25 13.23 -10.68
N THR A 530 -3.49 11.99 -10.24
CA THR A 530 -3.81 11.57 -8.87
C THR A 530 -2.62 11.61 -7.90
N ASN A 531 -1.93 12.75 -7.84
CA ASN A 531 -0.84 13.05 -6.94
C ASN A 531 -1.15 14.30 -6.09
N THR A 532 -0.83 14.26 -4.80
CA THR A 532 -1.18 15.32 -3.85
C THR A 532 -0.36 16.59 -4.02
N SER A 533 -1.05 17.73 -3.92
CA SER A 533 -0.44 19.07 -3.90
C SER A 533 0.15 19.38 -2.51
N PRO A 534 1.39 19.86 -2.41
CA PRO A 534 2.01 20.20 -1.12
C PRO A 534 1.39 21.47 -0.53
N GLY A 535 0.85 21.36 0.68
CA GLY A 535 0.39 22.51 1.46
C GLY A 535 1.55 23.34 2.01
N GLU A 536 1.35 24.64 2.20
CA GLU A 536 2.42 25.57 2.61
C GLU A 536 2.92 25.33 4.04
N SER A 537 4.24 25.45 4.22
CA SER A 537 4.89 25.24 5.52
C SER A 537 4.77 26.48 6.42
N SER A 538 3.98 26.38 7.49
CA SER A 538 4.10 27.23 8.68
C SER A 538 4.50 26.38 9.88
N PHE A 539 5.64 26.71 10.51
CA PHE A 539 6.17 25.97 11.65
C PHE A 539 5.36 26.24 12.93
N SER A 540 4.96 25.18 13.64
CA SER A 540 4.42 25.24 14.99
C SER A 540 4.63 23.91 15.74
N GLU A 541 4.62 23.96 17.07
CA GLU A 541 5.13 22.89 17.95
C GLU A 541 4.15 21.70 18.10
N PRO A 542 4.66 20.46 18.28
CA PRO A 542 3.81 19.28 18.44
C PRO A 542 3.17 19.22 19.84
N ARG A 543 1.84 19.21 19.91
CA ARG A 543 1.09 18.93 21.15
C ARG A 543 0.74 17.45 21.27
N THR A 544 0.71 16.95 22.50
CA THR A 544 0.58 15.52 22.82
C THR A 544 -0.85 15.06 23.09
N SER A 545 -1.20 13.90 22.51
CA SER A 545 -2.19 12.88 22.96
C SER A 545 -3.70 13.21 22.97
N SER A 546 -4.50 12.19 22.62
CA SER A 546 -5.99 12.13 22.56
C SER A 546 -6.63 13.04 21.50
N ASP A 547 -7.51 12.57 20.60
CA ASP A 547 -8.37 11.37 20.62
C ASP A 547 -8.41 10.60 19.27
N SER A 548 -9.23 9.54 19.22
CA SER A 548 -9.33 8.54 18.15
C SER A 548 -10.25 8.92 16.97
N GLN A 549 -10.04 8.24 15.83
CA GLN A 549 -10.95 8.08 14.67
C GLN A 549 -11.04 9.24 13.65
N LEU A 550 -10.00 9.44 12.83
CA LEU A 550 -10.14 9.83 11.40
C LEU A 550 -8.84 9.55 10.59
N GLY A 551 -8.51 8.28 10.31
CA GLY A 551 -7.18 7.88 9.82
C GLY A 551 -6.92 7.87 8.29
N THR A 552 -7.96 7.64 7.48
CA THR A 552 -7.81 7.01 6.15
C THR A 552 -7.03 7.80 5.09
N SER A 553 -6.99 9.13 5.14
CA SER A 553 -6.23 9.95 4.17
C SER A 553 -4.76 10.11 4.58
N SER A 554 -4.48 10.39 5.84
CA SER A 554 -3.11 10.58 6.34
C SER A 554 -2.31 9.28 6.34
N GLU A 555 -2.96 8.15 6.65
CA GLU A 555 -2.32 6.84 6.71
C GLU A 555 -1.88 6.36 5.31
N LYS A 556 -2.68 6.67 4.28
CA LYS A 556 -2.31 6.41 2.88
C LYS A 556 -1.11 7.25 2.44
N LEU A 557 -1.09 8.54 2.74
CA LEU A 557 0.03 9.43 2.41
C LEU A 557 1.33 9.05 3.14
N LEU A 558 1.24 8.52 4.37
CA LEU A 558 2.41 7.99 5.08
C LEU A 558 2.96 6.74 4.39
N ALA A 559 2.09 5.81 3.96
CA ALA A 559 2.49 4.63 3.20
C ALA A 559 3.12 4.98 1.83
N GLU A 560 2.58 5.96 1.12
CA GLU A 560 3.13 6.45 -0.16
C GLU A 560 4.56 7.04 0.05
N ASN A 561 4.78 7.79 1.13
CA ASN A 561 6.12 8.27 1.50
C ASN A 561 7.08 7.14 1.91
N GLU A 562 6.62 6.12 2.62
CA GLU A 562 7.43 4.93 2.95
C GLU A 562 7.89 4.17 1.69
N VAL A 563 7.00 3.98 0.71
CA VAL A 563 7.35 3.38 -0.58
C VAL A 563 8.39 4.23 -1.31
N LEU A 564 8.21 5.56 -1.39
CA LEU A 564 9.17 6.46 -2.03
C LEU A 564 10.58 6.39 -1.38
N VAL A 565 10.64 6.41 -0.05
CA VAL A 565 11.90 6.29 0.71
C VAL A 565 12.55 4.92 0.49
N ASN A 566 11.75 3.84 0.47
CA ASN A 566 12.23 2.49 0.18
C ASN A 566 12.82 2.38 -1.24
N GLU A 567 12.18 2.98 -2.24
CA GLU A 567 12.68 3.01 -3.62
C GLU A 567 13.97 3.81 -3.77
N PHE A 568 14.12 4.94 -3.07
CA PHE A 568 15.37 5.71 -3.08
C PHE A 568 16.57 4.89 -2.57
N LEU A 569 16.38 4.09 -1.51
CA LEU A 569 17.45 3.26 -0.95
C LEU A 569 17.80 2.07 -1.87
N HIS A 570 16.84 1.53 -2.62
CA HIS A 570 17.02 0.32 -3.44
C HIS A 570 17.49 0.56 -4.89
N LYS A 571 17.78 1.79 -5.33
CA LYS A 571 18.15 2.09 -6.74
C LYS A 571 19.49 2.81 -6.89
N HIS A 572 20.50 2.09 -7.40
CA HIS A 572 21.86 2.62 -7.64
C HIS A 572 22.09 3.22 -9.05
N HIS A 573 21.36 2.79 -10.10
CA HIS A 573 21.73 3.13 -11.49
C HIS A 573 20.69 3.93 -12.31
N HIS A 574 19.44 4.04 -11.86
CA HIS A 574 18.44 4.90 -12.47
C HIS A 574 17.77 5.76 -11.39
N SER A 575 17.57 7.05 -11.64
CA SER A 575 16.90 7.90 -10.65
C SER A 575 15.43 7.50 -10.54
N VAL A 576 14.88 7.52 -9.32
CA VAL A 576 13.47 7.15 -9.07
C VAL A 576 12.53 8.03 -9.92
N ALA A 577 12.95 9.27 -10.15
CA ALA A 577 12.36 10.25 -11.06
C ALA A 577 12.13 9.75 -12.50
N ASP A 578 12.97 8.88 -13.05
CA ASP A 578 12.82 8.36 -14.43
C ASP A 578 11.85 7.16 -14.50
N GLY A 579 11.62 6.46 -13.38
CA GLY A 579 10.61 5.41 -13.28
C GLY A 579 9.16 5.93 -13.33
N PHE A 580 8.94 7.23 -13.18
CA PHE A 580 7.63 7.89 -13.33
C PHE A 580 7.28 8.22 -14.80
N ASP A 581 8.12 7.86 -15.77
CA ASP A 581 7.78 7.87 -17.19
C ASP A 581 7.17 6.54 -17.65
N VAL A 582 6.12 6.08 -16.95
CA VAL A 582 5.22 4.98 -17.39
C VAL A 582 4.28 5.49 -18.51
N SER A 583 4.87 6.12 -19.54
CA SER A 583 4.16 6.85 -20.59
C SER A 583 3.54 5.98 -21.68
N ASN A 584 3.73 4.66 -21.63
CA ASN A 584 3.30 3.74 -22.68
C ASN A 584 2.20 2.77 -22.22
N HIS A 585 2.35 2.14 -21.04
CA HIS A 585 1.33 1.24 -20.49
C HIS A 585 0.08 2.02 -20.02
N VAL A 586 0.25 3.15 -19.31
CA VAL A 586 -0.89 3.99 -18.87
C VAL A 586 -1.65 4.57 -20.08
N GLN A 587 -0.93 5.07 -21.11
CA GLN A 587 -1.55 5.64 -22.32
C GLN A 587 -2.48 4.66 -23.04
N ASN A 588 -2.07 3.38 -23.10
CA ASN A 588 -2.83 2.31 -23.76
C ASN A 588 -3.86 1.63 -22.83
N SER A 589 -3.75 1.82 -21.52
CA SER A 589 -4.70 1.30 -20.53
C SER A 589 -6.12 1.85 -20.72
N VAL A 590 -7.09 1.22 -20.06
CA VAL A 590 -8.47 1.71 -20.00
C VAL A 590 -8.54 3.10 -19.35
N GLU A 591 -7.72 3.37 -18.33
CA GLU A 591 -7.66 4.66 -17.64
C GLU A 591 -7.13 5.77 -18.56
N GLY A 592 -6.04 5.52 -19.32
CA GLY A 592 -5.51 6.48 -20.28
C GLY A 592 -6.49 6.81 -21.42
N LYS A 593 -7.19 5.79 -21.94
CA LYS A 593 -8.24 5.95 -22.95
C LYS A 593 -9.45 6.73 -22.42
N ILE A 594 -9.86 6.49 -21.17
CA ILE A 594 -10.90 7.28 -20.49
C ILE A 594 -10.45 8.73 -20.32
N LYS A 595 -9.23 8.97 -19.80
CA LYS A 595 -8.65 10.31 -19.65
C LYS A 595 -8.64 11.07 -20.98
N GLN A 596 -8.09 10.48 -22.04
CA GLN A 596 -8.05 11.11 -23.37
C GLN A 596 -9.46 11.41 -23.92
N THR A 597 -10.44 10.53 -23.69
CA THR A 597 -11.83 10.73 -24.12
C THR A 597 -12.49 11.88 -23.35
N ILE A 598 -12.27 11.98 -22.03
CA ILE A 598 -12.79 13.06 -21.19
C ILE A 598 -12.12 14.40 -21.54
N GLU A 599 -10.79 14.43 -21.70
CA GLU A 599 -10.06 15.63 -22.11
C GLU A 599 -10.54 16.11 -23.50
N LYS A 600 -10.77 15.19 -24.45
CA LYS A 600 -11.34 15.55 -25.75
C LYS A 600 -12.75 16.11 -25.61
N ALA A 601 -13.66 15.41 -24.92
CA ALA A 601 -15.05 15.86 -24.75
C ALA A 601 -15.15 17.22 -24.05
N PHE A 602 -14.22 17.54 -23.15
CA PHE A 602 -14.11 18.86 -22.52
C PHE A 602 -13.73 19.96 -23.53
N TRP A 603 -12.71 19.74 -24.36
CA TRP A 603 -12.30 20.72 -25.37
C TRP A 603 -13.31 20.84 -26.52
N ASP A 604 -13.93 19.73 -26.94
CA ASP A 604 -15.03 19.70 -27.91
C ASP A 604 -16.22 20.55 -27.39
N GLY A 605 -16.62 20.38 -26.12
CA GLY A 605 -17.71 21.15 -25.50
C GLY A 605 -17.41 22.64 -25.31
N ILE A 606 -16.13 23.02 -25.12
CA ILE A 606 -15.74 24.44 -25.17
C ILE A 606 -15.89 24.99 -26.59
N MET A 607 -15.52 24.23 -27.61
CA MET A 607 -15.65 24.62 -29.02
C MET A 607 -17.13 24.85 -29.38
N GLU A 608 -18.00 23.88 -29.04
CA GLU A 608 -19.45 23.99 -29.21
C GLU A 608 -20.04 25.21 -28.49
N SER A 609 -19.56 25.53 -27.28
CA SER A 609 -20.02 26.70 -26.50
C SER A 609 -19.69 28.08 -27.10
N VAL A 610 -18.83 28.12 -28.13
CA VAL A 610 -18.46 29.33 -28.88
C VAL A 610 -18.89 29.27 -30.35
N GLU A 611 -19.32 28.10 -30.84
CA GLU A 611 -19.88 27.92 -32.19
C GLU A 611 -21.36 28.34 -32.33
N GLY A 612 -22.09 28.45 -31.21
CA GLY A 612 -23.50 28.86 -31.22
C GLY A 612 -23.74 30.36 -31.47
N ASP A 613 -24.96 30.70 -31.90
CA ASP A 613 -25.42 32.07 -32.24
C ASP A 613 -25.20 33.14 -31.14
N GLN A 614 -24.94 32.70 -29.90
CA GLN A 614 -24.51 33.55 -28.78
C GLN A 614 -23.24 32.96 -28.14
N PRO A 615 -22.03 33.34 -28.62
CA PRO A 615 -20.78 32.73 -28.18
C PRO A 615 -20.45 33.05 -26.72
N ASN A 616 -20.24 32.03 -25.88
CA ASN A 616 -19.95 32.21 -24.46
C ASN A 616 -18.44 32.22 -24.16
N TYR A 617 -17.84 33.42 -24.22
CA TYR A 617 -16.43 33.64 -23.94
C TYR A 617 -16.01 33.52 -22.46
N ASP A 618 -16.93 33.40 -21.50
CA ASP A 618 -16.56 33.41 -20.08
C ASP A 618 -15.70 32.18 -19.69
N TRP A 619 -15.89 31.03 -20.35
CA TRP A 619 -15.00 29.86 -20.21
C TRP A 619 -13.56 30.13 -20.66
N ILE A 620 -13.36 30.92 -21.72
CA ILE A 620 -12.02 31.28 -22.23
C ILE A 620 -11.32 32.24 -21.26
N VAL A 621 -12.06 33.18 -20.66
CA VAL A 621 -11.52 34.06 -19.60
C VAL A 621 -11.16 33.23 -18.35
N GLN A 622 -11.99 32.26 -17.97
CA GLN A 622 -11.72 31.34 -16.86
C GLN A 622 -10.47 30.48 -17.12
N LEU A 623 -10.31 29.93 -18.33
CA LEU A 623 -9.14 29.15 -18.75
C LEU A 623 -7.86 29.99 -18.72
N MET A 624 -7.87 31.22 -19.24
CA MET A 624 -6.72 32.13 -19.13
C MET A 624 -6.41 32.51 -17.68
N GLY A 625 -7.44 32.62 -16.83
CA GLY A 625 -7.28 32.78 -15.39
C GLY A 625 -6.57 31.59 -14.74
N GLU A 626 -6.96 30.35 -15.08
CA GLU A 626 -6.28 29.15 -14.60
C GLU A 626 -4.84 29.04 -15.14
N VAL A 627 -4.56 29.40 -16.41
CA VAL A 627 -3.19 29.49 -16.97
C VAL A 627 -2.33 30.46 -16.16
N ARG A 628 -2.80 31.70 -15.95
CA ARG A 628 -2.11 32.74 -15.18
C ARG A 628 -1.82 32.28 -13.76
N ASP A 629 -2.84 31.73 -13.09
CA ASP A 629 -2.74 31.30 -11.69
C ASP A 629 -1.77 30.12 -11.52
N GLU A 630 -1.73 29.18 -12.47
CA GLU A 630 -0.81 28.03 -12.47
C GLU A 630 0.65 28.43 -12.78
N ILE A 631 0.87 29.36 -13.72
CA ILE A 631 2.21 29.96 -13.92
C ILE A 631 2.64 30.70 -12.64
N CYS A 632 1.73 31.42 -11.97
CA CYS A 632 1.97 32.06 -10.67
C CYS A 632 2.19 31.11 -9.49
N GLU A 633 1.82 29.83 -9.58
CA GLU A 633 2.14 28.80 -8.57
C GLU A 633 3.52 28.16 -8.81
N MET A 634 3.99 28.13 -10.06
CA MET A 634 5.31 27.60 -10.43
C MET A 634 6.43 28.68 -10.39
N ALA A 635 6.10 29.93 -10.66
CA ALA A 635 7.07 31.02 -10.80
C ALA A 635 7.60 31.57 -9.46
N PRO A 636 8.81 32.19 -9.46
CA PRO A 636 9.31 32.97 -8.33
C PRO A 636 8.34 34.09 -7.93
N LYS A 637 8.26 34.41 -6.62
CA LYS A 637 7.35 35.45 -6.10
C LYS A 637 7.52 36.81 -6.80
N SER A 638 8.72 37.12 -7.28
CA SER A 638 9.06 38.36 -8.00
C SER A 638 8.44 38.49 -9.40
N TRP A 639 7.96 37.42 -10.03
CA TRP A 639 7.33 37.48 -11.35
C TRP A 639 5.81 37.65 -11.27
N LYS A 640 5.20 37.58 -10.08
CA LYS A 640 3.74 37.61 -9.96
C LYS A 640 3.16 38.91 -10.51
N GLU A 641 3.74 40.05 -10.15
CA GLU A 641 3.31 41.37 -10.63
C GLU A 641 3.40 41.45 -12.17
N ASP A 642 4.52 41.00 -12.77
CA ASP A 642 4.67 40.91 -14.23
C ASP A 642 3.60 40.03 -14.90
N ILE A 643 3.29 38.86 -14.30
CA ILE A 643 2.31 37.90 -14.83
C ILE A 643 0.89 38.43 -14.72
N PHE A 644 0.54 39.10 -13.62
CA PHE A 644 -0.78 39.74 -13.46
C PHE A 644 -0.95 40.94 -14.40
N ALA A 645 0.10 41.72 -14.65
CA ALA A 645 0.07 42.84 -15.60
C ALA A 645 0.02 42.39 -17.08
N ALA A 646 0.62 41.24 -17.41
CA ALA A 646 0.62 40.70 -18.77
C ALA A 646 -0.61 39.85 -19.12
N ILE A 647 -1.28 39.25 -18.11
CA ILE A 647 -2.50 38.45 -18.28
C ILE A 647 -3.64 39.09 -17.48
N ASP A 648 -4.04 40.27 -17.92
CA ASP A 648 -5.19 41.00 -17.41
C ASP A 648 -6.50 40.37 -17.93
N LEU A 649 -7.33 39.89 -17.00
CA LEU A 649 -8.61 39.23 -17.29
C LEU A 649 -9.75 40.23 -17.54
N GLU A 650 -9.68 41.45 -17.01
CA GLU A 650 -10.69 42.47 -17.26
C GLU A 650 -10.55 42.96 -18.71
N ILE A 651 -9.32 43.31 -19.14
CA ILE A 651 -9.02 43.68 -20.52
C ILE A 651 -9.34 42.51 -21.47
N LEU A 652 -8.98 41.26 -21.12
CA LEU A 652 -9.35 40.08 -21.93
C LEU A 652 -10.87 39.95 -22.09
N SER A 653 -11.64 40.12 -21.01
CA SER A 653 -13.10 40.05 -21.05
C SER A 653 -13.72 41.17 -21.90
N GLN A 654 -13.14 42.38 -21.85
CA GLN A 654 -13.59 43.53 -22.66
C GLN A 654 -13.30 43.31 -24.14
N VAL A 655 -12.09 42.84 -24.51
CA VAL A 655 -11.73 42.53 -25.90
C VAL A 655 -12.67 41.48 -26.48
N LEU A 656 -12.89 40.36 -25.77
CA LEU A 656 -13.79 39.29 -26.24
C LEU A 656 -15.26 39.75 -26.35
N LYS A 657 -15.75 40.58 -25.40
CA LYS A 657 -17.13 41.11 -25.43
C LYS A 657 -17.33 42.28 -26.39
N SER A 658 -16.26 42.87 -26.93
CA SER A 658 -16.35 43.94 -27.94
C SER A 658 -16.74 43.47 -29.35
N GLY A 659 -16.70 42.17 -29.62
CA GLY A 659 -16.92 41.58 -30.95
C GLY A 659 -15.79 41.84 -31.95
N ASN A 660 -14.87 42.74 -31.64
CA ASN A 660 -13.70 43.09 -32.44
C ASN A 660 -12.49 42.32 -31.87
N LEU A 661 -12.32 41.06 -32.31
CA LEU A 661 -11.31 40.16 -31.76
C LEU A 661 -9.90 40.74 -31.95
N GLY A 662 -9.31 41.23 -30.87
CA GLY A 662 -7.95 41.75 -30.83
C GLY A 662 -6.92 40.63 -30.96
N ILE A 663 -6.75 40.10 -32.18
CA ILE A 663 -5.85 38.98 -32.51
C ILE A 663 -4.45 39.23 -31.94
N ASP A 664 -3.94 40.46 -32.14
CA ASP A 664 -2.66 40.93 -31.60
C ASP A 664 -2.54 40.87 -30.07
N TYR A 665 -3.63 41.07 -29.33
CA TYR A 665 -3.64 41.03 -27.86
C TYR A 665 -3.69 39.58 -27.37
N LEU A 666 -4.56 38.76 -27.98
CA LEU A 666 -4.68 37.34 -27.69
C LEU A 666 -3.36 36.59 -27.99
N ALA A 667 -2.73 36.90 -29.13
CA ALA A 667 -1.43 36.36 -29.49
C ALA A 667 -0.32 36.76 -28.49
N LYS A 668 -0.31 38.02 -28.01
CA LYS A 668 0.65 38.49 -26.98
C LYS A 668 0.45 37.79 -25.64
N ILE A 669 -0.79 37.53 -25.23
CA ILE A 669 -1.09 36.77 -24.00
C ILE A 669 -0.58 35.32 -24.10
N LEU A 670 -0.84 34.66 -25.22
CA LEU A 670 -0.34 33.30 -25.47
C LEU A 670 1.20 33.28 -25.55
N ASP A 671 1.83 34.23 -26.24
CA ASP A 671 3.29 34.32 -26.35
C ASP A 671 3.93 34.58 -24.99
N PHE A 672 3.40 35.52 -24.20
CA PHE A 672 3.87 35.76 -22.83
C PHE A 672 3.75 34.51 -21.96
N SER A 673 2.64 33.76 -22.08
CA SER A 673 2.43 32.51 -21.34
C SER A 673 3.47 31.45 -21.74
N LEU A 674 3.69 31.23 -23.04
CA LEU A 674 4.65 30.26 -23.57
C LEU A 674 6.10 30.65 -23.28
N VAL A 675 6.47 31.92 -23.43
CA VAL A 675 7.79 32.46 -23.06
C VAL A 675 8.02 32.36 -21.54
N SER A 676 6.98 32.51 -20.72
CA SER A 676 7.09 32.32 -19.26
C SER A 676 7.32 30.85 -18.89
N LEU A 677 6.63 29.91 -19.55
CA LEU A 677 6.87 28.47 -19.37
C LEU A 677 8.29 28.07 -19.82
N GLN A 678 8.76 28.61 -20.94
CA GLN A 678 10.13 28.42 -21.45
C GLN A 678 11.22 28.93 -20.49
N LYS A 679 10.94 30.00 -19.70
CA LYS A 679 11.85 30.49 -18.66
C LYS A 679 11.84 29.65 -17.37
N LEU A 680 10.86 28.75 -17.20
CA LEU A 680 10.71 27.89 -16.03
C LEU A 680 11.17 26.44 -16.28
N SER A 681 11.24 25.99 -17.54
CA SER A 681 11.63 24.63 -17.92
C SER A 681 13.14 24.39 -17.86
N ALA A 682 13.54 23.12 -17.95
CA ALA A 682 14.96 22.75 -17.92
C ALA A 682 15.70 23.22 -19.20
N PRO A 683 16.93 23.77 -19.11
CA PRO A 683 17.69 24.25 -20.28
C PRO A 683 17.89 23.21 -21.40
N ALA A 684 17.92 21.92 -21.05
CA ALA A 684 18.02 20.82 -22.02
C ALA A 684 16.80 20.69 -22.94
N ASN A 685 15.63 21.14 -22.49
CA ASN A 685 14.37 21.06 -23.24
C ASN A 685 14.02 22.40 -23.93
N GLU A 686 14.78 23.48 -23.66
CA GLU A 686 14.48 24.83 -24.13
C GLU A 686 14.47 24.95 -25.67
N GLU A 687 15.38 24.24 -26.37
CA GLU A 687 15.44 24.26 -27.84
C GLU A 687 14.26 23.51 -28.49
N MET A 688 13.88 22.35 -27.92
CA MET A 688 12.73 21.57 -28.37
C MET A 688 11.42 22.33 -28.13
N MET A 689 11.30 22.97 -26.96
CA MET A 689 10.17 23.81 -26.59
C MET A 689 10.06 25.04 -27.51
N LYS A 690 11.17 25.75 -27.80
CA LYS A 690 11.23 26.83 -28.80
C LYS A 690 10.76 26.39 -30.19
N ALA A 691 11.16 25.19 -30.63
CA ALA A 691 10.73 24.65 -31.93
C ALA A 691 9.21 24.36 -31.95
N ALA A 692 8.69 23.73 -30.90
CA ALA A 692 7.26 23.47 -30.75
C ALA A 692 6.43 24.76 -30.67
N HIS A 693 6.89 25.78 -29.92
CA HIS A 693 6.23 27.09 -29.83
C HIS A 693 6.16 27.79 -31.20
N LYS A 694 7.25 27.79 -31.96
CA LYS A 694 7.27 28.36 -33.32
C LYS A 694 6.34 27.61 -34.29
N LYS A 695 6.29 26.28 -34.21
CA LYS A 695 5.38 25.46 -35.01
C LYS A 695 3.92 25.78 -34.69
N LEU A 696 3.56 25.86 -33.40
CA LEU A 696 2.23 26.28 -32.96
C LEU A 696 1.88 27.68 -33.50
N PHE A 697 2.74 28.68 -33.33
CA PHE A 697 2.46 30.03 -33.82
C PHE A 697 2.28 30.08 -35.35
N HIS A 698 2.98 29.24 -36.10
CA HIS A 698 2.75 29.10 -37.54
C HIS A 698 1.36 28.52 -37.83
N GLU A 699 0.99 27.40 -37.21
CA GLU A 699 -0.33 26.77 -37.36
C GLU A 699 -1.49 27.69 -36.93
N LEU A 700 -1.34 28.41 -35.82
CA LEU A 700 -2.34 29.38 -35.35
C LEU A 700 -2.47 30.58 -36.31
N SER A 701 -1.36 31.05 -36.88
CA SER A 701 -1.40 32.15 -37.84
C SER A 701 -1.97 31.73 -39.19
N GLU A 702 -1.79 30.47 -39.62
CA GLU A 702 -2.46 29.89 -40.81
C GLU A 702 -3.97 29.74 -40.58
N ILE A 703 -4.40 29.28 -39.41
CA ILE A 703 -5.83 29.20 -39.05
C ILE A 703 -6.48 30.59 -39.10
N CYS A 704 -5.80 31.62 -38.57
CA CYS A 704 -6.29 33.02 -38.64
C CYS A 704 -6.19 33.67 -40.03
N GLN A 705 -5.51 33.04 -40.99
CA GLN A 705 -5.37 33.51 -42.39
C GLN A 705 -6.22 32.69 -43.37
N SER A 706 -6.86 31.60 -42.92
CA SER A 706 -7.85 30.86 -43.70
C SER A 706 -9.05 31.77 -44.04
N ARG A 707 -9.60 31.60 -45.25
CA ARG A 707 -10.30 32.68 -45.97
C ARG A 707 -11.77 32.88 -45.60
N ASP A 708 -12.17 32.49 -44.40
CA ASP A 708 -13.51 32.73 -43.87
C ASP A 708 -13.51 33.99 -43.01
N GLU A 709 -14.21 35.04 -43.45
CA GLU A 709 -14.33 36.36 -42.80
C GLU A 709 -15.14 36.34 -41.48
N SER A 710 -15.23 35.18 -40.83
CA SER A 710 -15.95 34.97 -39.58
C SER A 710 -15.01 35.11 -38.38
N ASN A 711 -15.51 35.68 -37.29
CA ASN A 711 -14.81 35.74 -36.00
C ASN A 711 -14.43 34.35 -35.44
N HIS A 712 -15.00 33.26 -35.98
CA HIS A 712 -14.84 31.90 -35.46
C HIS A 712 -13.42 31.33 -35.62
N SER A 713 -12.79 31.52 -36.77
CA SER A 713 -11.45 30.96 -37.06
C SER A 713 -10.40 31.35 -36.02
N CYS A 714 -10.42 32.61 -35.58
CA CYS A 714 -9.53 33.14 -34.55
C CYS A 714 -9.83 32.57 -33.15
N VAL A 715 -11.07 32.18 -32.84
CA VAL A 715 -11.39 31.51 -31.57
C VAL A 715 -10.95 30.04 -31.59
N VAL A 716 -11.13 29.34 -32.72
CA VAL A 716 -10.58 27.98 -32.90
C VAL A 716 -9.06 27.99 -32.72
N ALA A 717 -8.36 29.02 -33.21
CA ALA A 717 -6.95 29.23 -32.94
C ALA A 717 -6.67 29.48 -31.43
N LEU A 718 -7.45 30.32 -30.76
CA LEU A 718 -7.30 30.61 -29.32
C LEU A 718 -7.48 29.35 -28.44
N VAL A 719 -8.49 28.52 -28.73
CA VAL A 719 -8.76 27.28 -27.99
C VAL A 719 -7.64 26.26 -28.17
N LYS A 720 -7.10 26.11 -29.40
CA LYS A 720 -5.91 25.28 -29.65
C LYS A 720 -4.66 25.81 -28.95
N GLY A 721 -4.48 27.13 -28.91
CA GLY A 721 -3.40 27.79 -28.17
C GLY A 721 -3.48 27.52 -26.67
N LEU A 722 -4.67 27.66 -26.07
CA LEU A 722 -4.95 27.31 -24.68
C LEU A 722 -4.68 25.83 -24.38
N GLN A 723 -5.20 24.92 -25.20
CA GLN A 723 -4.99 23.47 -25.07
C GLN A 723 -3.49 23.12 -25.05
N PHE A 724 -2.70 23.72 -25.93
CA PHE A 724 -1.25 23.54 -25.96
C PHE A 724 -0.56 24.13 -24.72
N VAL A 725 -0.93 25.34 -24.28
CA VAL A 725 -0.39 25.97 -23.05
C VAL A 725 -0.65 25.08 -21.82
N PHE A 726 -1.86 24.52 -21.67
CA PHE A 726 -2.16 23.56 -20.60
C PHE A 726 -1.30 22.28 -20.71
N GLY A 727 -1.08 21.76 -21.92
CA GLY A 727 -0.16 20.65 -22.15
C GLY A 727 1.26 20.94 -21.66
N GLN A 728 1.81 22.12 -22.00
CA GLN A 728 3.13 22.55 -21.55
C GLN A 728 3.19 22.78 -20.03
N ILE A 729 2.12 23.30 -19.40
CA ILE A 729 2.01 23.41 -17.94
C ILE A 729 2.11 22.03 -17.28
N GLN A 730 1.48 20.99 -17.82
CA GLN A 730 1.54 19.64 -17.23
C GLN A 730 2.91 18.99 -17.41
N ILE A 731 3.55 19.14 -18.57
CA ILE A 731 4.93 18.70 -18.81
C ILE A 731 5.88 19.38 -17.81
N LEU A 732 5.77 20.71 -17.66
CA LEU A 732 6.58 21.48 -16.72
C LEU A 732 6.33 21.08 -15.26
N LYS A 733 5.07 20.81 -14.87
CA LYS A 733 4.75 20.27 -13.54
C LYS A 733 5.42 18.91 -13.30
N LYS A 734 5.46 18.04 -14.32
CA LYS A 734 6.18 16.75 -14.27
C LYS A 734 7.69 16.94 -14.18
N GLU A 735 8.28 17.89 -14.91
CA GLU A 735 9.71 18.25 -14.76
C GLU A 735 10.03 18.77 -13.35
N ILE A 736 9.20 19.67 -12.82
CA ILE A 736 9.38 20.26 -11.48
C ILE A 736 9.22 19.20 -10.38
N SER A 737 8.26 18.28 -10.48
CA SER A 737 8.12 17.19 -9.52
C SER A 737 9.30 16.20 -9.61
N LYS A 738 9.71 15.83 -10.84
CA LYS A 738 10.90 14.99 -11.13
C LYS A 738 12.19 15.62 -10.56
N ALA A 739 12.34 16.94 -10.65
CA ALA A 739 13.46 17.68 -10.05
C ALA A 739 13.39 17.72 -8.51
N ARG A 740 12.21 17.98 -7.92
CA ARG A 740 12.01 17.95 -6.45
C ARG A 740 12.28 16.56 -5.87
N ILE A 741 11.85 15.51 -6.55
CA ILE A 741 12.11 14.10 -6.20
C ILE A 741 13.63 13.83 -6.21
N ARG A 742 14.36 14.23 -7.25
CA ARG A 742 15.84 14.09 -7.31
C ARG A 742 16.57 14.88 -6.21
N LEU A 743 16.07 16.05 -5.82
CA LEU A 743 16.60 16.80 -4.68
C LEU A 743 16.38 16.04 -3.36
N MET A 744 15.19 15.49 -3.12
CA MET A 744 14.90 14.65 -1.95
C MET A 744 15.72 13.36 -1.94
N GLU A 745 15.88 12.69 -3.09
CA GLU A 745 16.69 11.47 -3.26
C GLU A 745 18.10 11.65 -2.68
N SER A 746 18.74 12.80 -2.94
CA SER A 746 20.08 13.13 -2.44
C SER A 746 20.18 13.31 -0.92
N LEU A 747 19.07 13.62 -0.25
CA LEU A 747 18.98 13.79 1.21
C LEU A 747 18.59 12.48 1.91
N VAL A 748 17.85 11.62 1.23
CA VAL A 748 17.23 10.41 1.80
C VAL A 748 18.11 9.16 1.62
N LYS A 749 18.94 9.08 0.58
CA LYS A 749 19.81 7.91 0.27
C LYS A 749 20.85 7.53 1.35
N GLY A 750 20.97 8.28 2.44
CA GLY A 750 21.84 7.97 3.59
C GLY A 750 21.09 7.34 4.78
N SER A 751 21.70 7.43 5.97
CA SER A 751 21.11 6.93 7.22
C SER A 751 19.73 7.54 7.53
N ALA A 752 19.47 8.77 7.10
CA ALA A 752 18.17 9.43 7.29
C ALA A 752 16.98 8.64 6.69
N GLY A 753 17.15 7.98 5.53
CA GLY A 753 16.12 7.13 4.96
C GLY A 753 15.93 5.83 5.75
N LEU A 754 17.02 5.20 6.20
CA LEU A 754 17.00 4.00 7.03
C LEU A 754 16.33 4.26 8.39
N ASP A 755 16.65 5.39 9.02
CA ASP A 755 16.05 5.82 10.29
C ASP A 755 14.57 6.22 10.11
N TYR A 756 14.19 6.83 8.98
CA TYR A 756 12.79 7.09 8.64
C TYR A 756 11.98 5.78 8.54
N LEU A 757 12.45 4.81 7.75
CA LEU A 757 11.78 3.51 7.61
C LEU A 757 11.74 2.74 8.92
N ARG A 758 12.81 2.79 9.74
CA ARG A 758 12.83 2.15 11.05
C ARG A 758 11.77 2.73 11.99
N ASN A 759 11.62 4.05 12.00
CA ASN A 759 10.61 4.72 12.81
C ASN A 759 9.18 4.47 12.28
N ALA A 760 8.97 4.49 10.96
CA ALA A 760 7.67 4.17 10.35
C ALA A 760 7.25 2.72 10.64
N PHE A 761 8.17 1.76 10.54
CA PHE A 761 7.94 0.36 10.87
C PHE A 761 7.63 0.18 12.37
N ALA A 762 8.37 0.85 13.27
CA ALA A 762 8.09 0.85 14.70
C ALA A 762 6.70 1.42 15.06
N ASN A 763 6.25 2.46 14.34
CA ASN A 763 4.92 3.04 14.52
C ASN A 763 3.80 2.07 14.10
N LYS A 764 4.05 1.19 13.11
CA LYS A 764 3.06 0.22 12.60
C LYS A 764 3.04 -1.11 13.37
N TYR A 765 4.21 -1.66 13.70
CA TYR A 765 4.35 -3.02 14.26
C TYR A 765 4.82 -3.06 15.71
N GLY A 766 4.95 -1.91 16.37
CA GLY A 766 5.37 -1.80 17.76
C GLY A 766 6.87 -1.94 17.98
N SER A 767 7.26 -2.15 19.24
CA SER A 767 8.68 -2.23 19.60
C SER A 767 9.30 -3.55 19.15
N PRO A 768 10.64 -3.65 19.06
CA PRO A 768 11.32 -4.91 18.78
C PRO A 768 10.98 -6.04 19.77
N SER A 769 10.55 -5.72 21.00
CA SER A 769 10.14 -6.72 21.99
C SER A 769 8.76 -7.33 21.69
N ASP A 770 7.90 -6.64 20.94
CA ASP A 770 6.55 -7.10 20.59
C ASP A 770 6.55 -8.04 19.37
N ALA A 771 7.69 -8.13 18.66
CA ALA A 771 7.87 -8.78 17.35
C ALA A 771 7.28 -10.20 17.25
N ASN A 772 7.43 -11.02 18.30
CA ASN A 772 6.90 -12.39 18.33
C ASN A 772 5.36 -12.47 18.28
N THR A 773 4.68 -11.34 18.48
CA THR A 773 3.22 -11.21 18.37
C THR A 773 2.77 -10.34 17.19
N SER A 774 3.58 -9.37 16.77
CA SER A 774 3.24 -8.43 15.67
C SER A 774 3.77 -8.83 14.29
N LEU A 775 4.73 -9.77 14.20
CA LEU A 775 5.37 -10.19 12.95
C LEU A 775 5.31 -11.72 12.68
N PRO A 776 4.11 -12.36 12.72
CA PRO A 776 3.97 -13.81 12.61
C PRO A 776 4.42 -14.41 11.26
N SER A 777 4.26 -13.72 10.13
CA SER A 777 4.73 -14.22 8.82
C SER A 777 6.25 -14.10 8.70
N THR A 778 6.85 -13.02 9.20
CA THR A 778 8.31 -12.84 9.30
C THR A 778 8.93 -13.92 10.20
N LEU A 779 8.31 -14.21 11.36
CA LEU A 779 8.74 -15.29 12.25
C LEU A 779 8.73 -16.65 11.53
N ARG A 780 7.64 -16.97 10.81
CA ARG A 780 7.52 -18.22 10.01
C ARG A 780 8.58 -18.30 8.92
N TRP A 781 8.80 -17.22 8.18
CA TRP A 781 9.76 -17.13 7.09
C TRP A 781 11.20 -17.35 7.57
N ILE A 782 11.63 -16.64 8.63
CA ILE A 782 12.97 -16.84 9.23
C ILE A 782 13.11 -18.28 9.76
N SER A 783 12.09 -18.80 10.46
CA SER A 783 12.11 -20.19 10.99
C SER A 783 12.36 -21.24 9.90
N SER A 784 11.82 -21.04 8.69
CA SER A 784 11.99 -21.99 7.57
C SER A 784 13.45 -22.13 7.12
N VAL A 785 14.26 -21.09 7.31
CA VAL A 785 15.66 -21.04 6.88
C VAL A 785 16.65 -21.22 8.05
N TRP A 786 16.26 -20.82 9.26
CA TRP A 786 17.12 -20.85 10.45
C TRP A 786 17.74 -22.23 10.73
N ASN A 787 17.00 -23.31 10.46
CA ASN A 787 17.48 -24.69 10.66
C ASN A 787 18.42 -25.19 9.56
N CYS A 788 18.37 -24.64 8.34
CA CYS A 788 19.17 -25.10 7.19
C CYS A 788 20.33 -24.17 6.80
N LYS A 789 20.37 -22.92 7.32
CA LYS A 789 21.42 -21.93 7.02
C LYS A 789 22.85 -22.44 7.23
N GLY A 790 23.07 -23.35 8.18
CA GLY A 790 24.38 -23.94 8.46
C GLY A 790 24.89 -24.80 7.29
N GLN A 791 24.05 -25.71 6.80
CA GLN A 791 24.34 -26.54 5.62
C GLN A 791 24.51 -25.69 4.36
N GLU A 792 23.60 -24.74 4.11
CA GLU A 792 23.68 -23.84 2.94
C GLU A 792 24.98 -23.03 2.93
N TRP A 793 25.47 -22.62 4.11
CA TRP A 793 26.75 -21.94 4.28
C TRP A 793 27.94 -22.88 4.11
N GLU A 794 27.90 -24.08 4.67
CA GLU A 794 28.95 -25.10 4.53
C GLU A 794 29.13 -25.54 3.06
N GLU A 795 28.03 -25.69 2.31
CA GLU A 795 28.05 -25.95 0.87
C GLU A 795 28.63 -24.77 0.08
N HIS A 796 28.32 -23.53 0.47
CA HIS A 796 28.89 -22.32 -0.14
C HIS A 796 30.39 -22.17 0.13
N VAL A 797 30.83 -22.44 1.37
CA VAL A 797 32.25 -22.45 1.76
C VAL A 797 33.00 -23.58 1.04
N SER A 798 32.41 -24.77 0.93
CA SER A 798 32.97 -25.89 0.18
C SER A 798 33.11 -25.59 -1.32
N SER A 799 32.09 -24.93 -1.90
CA SER A 799 32.15 -24.47 -3.30
C SER A 799 33.23 -23.39 -3.49
N SER A 800 33.37 -22.49 -2.52
CA SER A 800 34.41 -21.45 -2.52
C SER A 800 35.82 -22.01 -2.37
N SER A 801 36.02 -23.07 -1.58
CA SER A 801 37.34 -23.71 -1.43
C SER A 801 37.72 -24.53 -2.66
N GLY A 802 36.75 -25.19 -3.32
CA GLY A 802 36.96 -25.86 -4.61
C GLY A 802 37.38 -24.93 -5.75
N LEU A 803 36.96 -23.65 -5.71
CA LEU A 803 37.43 -22.62 -6.63
C LEU A 803 38.91 -22.24 -6.40
N ALA A 804 39.43 -22.42 -5.17
CA ALA A 804 40.82 -22.14 -4.83
C ALA A 804 41.77 -23.32 -5.14
N SER A 805 41.27 -24.57 -5.21
CA SER A 805 42.09 -25.75 -5.51
C SER A 805 42.25 -26.04 -7.01
N ASN A 806 41.32 -25.57 -7.86
CA ASN A 806 41.16 -26.10 -9.21
C ASN A 806 41.76 -25.18 -10.29
N SER A 807 43.09 -25.18 -10.43
CA SER A 807 43.80 -24.44 -11.48
C SER A 807 43.90 -25.15 -12.84
N SER A 808 43.54 -26.44 -12.93
CA SER A 808 43.74 -27.24 -14.14
C SER A 808 42.83 -28.48 -14.24
N GLN A 809 41.54 -28.28 -14.52
CA GLN A 809 40.66 -29.38 -14.94
C GLN A 809 39.63 -28.90 -15.97
N GLU A 810 39.38 -29.70 -17.00
CA GLU A 810 38.54 -29.34 -18.15
C GLU A 810 37.04 -29.41 -17.80
N TRP A 811 36.28 -28.34 -18.05
CA TRP A 811 34.86 -28.25 -17.65
C TRP A 811 33.92 -28.61 -18.81
N LEU A 812 33.59 -29.90 -18.90
CA LEU A 812 32.57 -30.41 -19.82
C LEU A 812 31.15 -30.28 -19.21
N PRO A 813 30.12 -29.89 -19.98
CA PRO A 813 28.74 -29.93 -19.52
C PRO A 813 28.30 -31.39 -19.33
N THR A 814 27.99 -31.79 -18.09
CA THR A 814 27.71 -33.19 -17.72
C THR A 814 26.31 -33.69 -18.09
N THR A 815 25.49 -32.85 -18.72
CA THR A 815 24.06 -33.10 -18.98
C THR A 815 23.77 -33.40 -20.45
N THR A 816 24.01 -34.64 -20.88
CA THR A 816 23.20 -35.20 -21.98
C THR A 816 21.83 -35.58 -21.43
N LEU A 817 20.77 -35.10 -22.09
CA LEU A 817 19.40 -35.58 -21.87
C LEU A 817 19.35 -37.04 -22.35
N ARG A 818 18.92 -37.96 -21.46
CA ARG A 818 19.17 -39.41 -21.61
C ARG A 818 18.44 -40.06 -22.79
N THR A 819 19.12 -40.14 -23.93
CA THR A 819 19.15 -41.36 -24.76
C THR A 819 20.57 -41.94 -24.74
N GLY A 820 20.69 -43.26 -24.94
CA GLY A 820 21.92 -43.99 -24.66
C GLY A 820 23.06 -43.70 -25.64
N GLY A 821 24.05 -42.90 -25.20
CA GLY A 821 25.29 -42.67 -25.94
C GLY A 821 26.36 -42.05 -25.05
N SER A 822 27.46 -42.79 -24.81
CA SER A 822 28.64 -42.26 -24.12
C SER A 822 29.60 -41.67 -25.15
N ILE A 823 29.96 -40.40 -25.02
CA ILE A 823 30.94 -39.73 -25.88
C ILE A 823 32.03 -39.13 -25.00
N LEU A 824 33.21 -39.75 -25.05
CA LEU A 824 34.43 -39.22 -24.43
C LEU A 824 35.06 -38.18 -25.37
N LEU A 825 34.68 -36.92 -25.22
CA LEU A 825 35.33 -35.83 -25.95
C LEU A 825 36.65 -35.44 -25.27
N LYS A 826 37.78 -35.72 -25.93
CA LYS A 826 39.08 -35.10 -25.61
C LYS A 826 39.27 -33.89 -26.51
N THR A 827 39.53 -32.71 -25.93
CA THR A 827 39.77 -31.46 -26.68
C THR A 827 40.98 -30.73 -26.12
N THR A 828 42.15 -30.98 -26.71
CA THR A 828 43.43 -30.43 -26.25
C THR A 828 43.47 -28.90 -26.38
N GLY A 829 43.33 -28.21 -25.25
CA GLY A 829 43.86 -26.88 -24.92
C GLY A 829 43.84 -25.77 -25.99
N SER A 830 42.96 -24.79 -25.79
CA SER A 830 43.27 -23.38 -26.08
C SER A 830 42.55 -22.47 -25.07
N PRO A 831 43.24 -21.54 -24.37
CA PRO A 831 42.58 -20.62 -23.47
C PRO A 831 41.88 -19.50 -24.25
N MET A 832 40.55 -19.38 -24.10
CA MET A 832 39.84 -18.15 -24.46
C MET A 832 40.48 -16.97 -23.72
N ALA A 833 40.93 -15.97 -24.48
CA ALA A 833 41.73 -14.89 -23.92
C ALA A 833 40.87 -13.93 -23.09
N PHE A 834 41.21 -13.76 -21.82
CA PHE A 834 40.67 -12.67 -20.99
C PHE A 834 41.22 -11.33 -21.49
N SER A 835 40.37 -10.49 -22.08
CA SER A 835 40.70 -9.07 -22.30
C SER A 835 40.85 -8.37 -20.93
N PRO A 836 41.98 -7.73 -20.61
CA PRO A 836 42.26 -7.20 -19.27
C PRO A 836 41.58 -5.85 -18.95
N ASP A 837 40.78 -5.29 -19.88
CA ASP A 837 40.10 -3.98 -19.73
C ASP A 837 38.84 -4.04 -18.85
N GLY A 838 38.98 -4.57 -17.64
CA GLY A 838 37.98 -4.49 -16.56
C GLY A 838 38.43 -3.69 -15.33
N ALA A 839 39.72 -3.35 -15.23
CA ALA A 839 40.34 -2.86 -13.99
C ALA A 839 39.95 -1.43 -13.55
N ASN A 840 39.16 -0.70 -14.34
CA ASN A 840 38.80 0.71 -14.08
C ASN A 840 37.31 0.94 -13.73
N ALA A 841 36.53 -0.12 -13.49
CA ALA A 841 35.16 0.01 -13.00
C ALA A 841 35.11 0.38 -11.50
N LYS A 842 35.20 1.68 -11.18
CA LYS A 842 34.83 2.23 -9.85
C LYS A 842 33.30 2.27 -9.68
N GLY A 843 32.67 1.10 -9.76
CA GLY A 843 31.30 0.88 -9.30
C GLY A 843 31.32 0.24 -7.91
N ASP A 844 30.34 0.57 -7.07
CA ASP A 844 30.23 0.02 -5.71
C ASP A 844 29.92 -1.48 -5.76
N GLN A 845 30.92 -2.32 -5.43
CA GLN A 845 30.75 -3.78 -5.39
C GLN A 845 29.89 -4.16 -4.18
N LEU A 846 28.82 -4.93 -4.40
CA LEU A 846 27.87 -5.29 -3.36
C LEU A 846 28.49 -6.32 -2.39
N PRO A 847 28.25 -6.17 -1.06
CA PRO A 847 29.06 -6.82 -0.04
C PRO A 847 28.83 -8.34 0.05
N GLU A 848 29.95 -9.07 0.12
CA GLU A 848 29.99 -10.49 0.47
C GLU A 848 29.40 -10.73 1.88
N CYS A 849 28.72 -11.85 2.07
CA CYS A 849 28.20 -12.28 3.36
C CYS A 849 29.36 -12.78 4.24
N ARG A 850 29.55 -12.20 5.43
CA ARG A 850 30.62 -12.59 6.37
C ARG A 850 30.31 -13.83 7.22
N GLY A 851 29.21 -14.54 6.92
CA GLY A 851 28.68 -15.62 7.77
C GLY A 851 27.99 -15.12 9.05
N GLU A 852 27.68 -13.82 9.14
CA GLU A 852 26.92 -13.25 10.26
C GLU A 852 25.51 -13.85 10.28
N GLN A 853 25.11 -14.41 11.43
CA GLN A 853 23.92 -15.28 11.55
C GLN A 853 22.60 -14.63 11.09
N LEU A 854 22.48 -13.31 11.22
CA LEU A 854 21.31 -12.54 10.77
C LEU A 854 21.36 -12.23 9.27
N ASP A 855 22.49 -11.72 8.76
CA ASP A 855 22.66 -11.40 7.33
C ASP A 855 22.54 -12.68 6.48
N LEU A 856 23.21 -13.76 6.89
CA LEU A 856 23.09 -15.09 6.28
C LEU A 856 21.64 -15.60 6.27
N GLY A 857 20.94 -15.47 7.40
CA GLY A 857 19.54 -15.90 7.53
C GLY A 857 18.59 -15.10 6.62
N VAL A 858 18.75 -13.78 6.57
CA VAL A 858 17.92 -12.89 5.73
C VAL A 858 18.23 -13.07 4.24
N ARG A 859 19.50 -13.21 3.85
CA ARG A 859 19.90 -13.48 2.45
C ARG A 859 19.36 -14.81 1.93
N LEU A 860 19.54 -15.89 2.68
CA LEU A 860 18.98 -17.20 2.33
C LEU A 860 17.45 -17.23 2.39
N GLY A 861 16.85 -16.49 3.33
CA GLY A 861 15.40 -16.27 3.40
C GLY A 861 14.85 -15.58 2.16
N LEU A 862 15.50 -14.52 1.70
CA LEU A 862 15.11 -13.79 0.49
C LEU A 862 15.29 -14.66 -0.75
N LEU A 863 16.41 -15.37 -0.87
CA LEU A 863 16.66 -16.30 -1.98
C LEU A 863 15.58 -17.38 -2.07
N LYS A 864 15.29 -18.09 -0.96
CA LYS A 864 14.25 -19.14 -0.95
C LYS A 864 12.84 -18.60 -1.20
N LEU A 865 12.55 -17.35 -0.80
CA LEU A 865 11.27 -16.70 -1.08
C LEU A 865 11.08 -16.41 -2.58
N VAL A 866 12.11 -15.94 -3.29
CA VAL A 866 12.01 -15.65 -4.73
C VAL A 866 12.29 -16.84 -5.65
N SER A 867 12.91 -17.91 -5.15
CA SER A 867 13.07 -19.17 -5.89
C SER A 867 11.84 -20.08 -5.81
N GLY A 868 10.77 -19.70 -5.10
CA GLY A 868 9.52 -20.46 -5.10
C GLY A 868 8.95 -20.65 -6.52
N THR A 869 8.42 -21.84 -6.81
CA THR A 869 7.80 -22.17 -8.10
C THR A 869 6.42 -21.52 -8.26
N SER A 870 5.64 -21.43 -7.17
CA SER A 870 4.41 -20.65 -7.10
C SER A 870 4.69 -19.14 -7.06
N GLY A 871 3.94 -18.36 -7.84
CA GLY A 871 4.07 -16.91 -7.86
C GLY A 871 3.79 -16.30 -6.48
N LEU A 872 4.70 -15.46 -5.99
CA LEU A 872 4.64 -14.82 -4.68
C LEU A 872 3.33 -13.99 -4.55
N THR A 873 2.50 -14.31 -3.57
CA THR A 873 1.30 -13.53 -3.24
C THR A 873 1.60 -12.47 -2.17
N GLN A 874 0.64 -11.57 -1.93
CA GLN A 874 0.77 -10.57 -0.86
C GLN A 874 0.57 -11.19 0.55
N ASP A 875 -0.13 -12.32 0.66
CA ASP A 875 -0.40 -13.01 1.94
C ASP A 875 0.79 -13.88 2.41
N ASP A 876 1.60 -14.38 1.46
CA ASP A 876 2.83 -15.15 1.74
C ASP A 876 4.01 -14.27 2.18
N LEU A 877 3.90 -12.96 2.00
CA LEU A 877 5.00 -12.01 2.15
C LEU A 877 5.27 -11.68 3.64
N PRO A 878 6.53 -11.74 4.11
CA PRO A 878 6.92 -11.24 5.43
C PRO A 878 6.56 -9.76 5.62
N GLU A 879 6.07 -9.38 6.79
CA GLU A 879 5.67 -7.99 7.09
C GLU A 879 6.84 -7.01 6.91
N THR A 880 8.07 -7.43 7.26
CA THR A 880 9.32 -6.67 7.02
C THR A 880 9.68 -6.50 5.54
N LEU A 881 9.01 -7.19 4.62
CA LEU A 881 9.25 -7.12 3.17
C LEU A 881 8.05 -6.56 2.40
N SER A 882 7.02 -6.09 3.10
CA SER A 882 5.80 -5.48 2.53
C SER A 882 6.07 -4.43 1.45
N LEU A 883 6.98 -3.49 1.70
CA LEU A 883 7.39 -2.43 0.76
C LEU A 883 8.19 -2.93 -0.46
N ASN A 884 8.51 -4.23 -0.52
CA ASN A 884 9.37 -4.85 -1.55
C ASN A 884 8.63 -5.86 -2.46
N PHE A 885 7.30 -6.01 -2.33
CA PHE A 885 6.52 -7.01 -3.06
C PHE A 885 6.78 -7.04 -4.58
N SER A 886 6.63 -5.88 -5.25
CA SER A 886 6.81 -5.76 -6.70
C SER A 886 8.25 -6.07 -7.15
N ARG A 887 9.25 -5.62 -6.39
CA ARG A 887 10.67 -5.93 -6.58
C ARG A 887 10.94 -7.43 -6.49
N LEU A 888 10.41 -8.09 -5.46
CA LEU A 888 10.61 -9.54 -5.24
C LEU A 888 9.86 -10.39 -6.29
N ARG A 889 8.65 -9.98 -6.70
CA ARG A 889 7.92 -10.65 -7.78
C ARG A 889 8.59 -10.47 -9.15
N SER A 890 9.16 -9.30 -9.42
CA SER A 890 9.97 -9.03 -10.62
C SER A 890 11.25 -9.90 -10.64
N VAL A 891 11.95 -10.00 -9.51
CA VAL A 891 13.09 -10.93 -9.35
C VAL A 891 12.68 -12.38 -9.58
N GLN A 892 11.58 -12.84 -8.98
CA GLN A 892 11.07 -14.21 -9.20
C GLN A 892 10.75 -14.47 -10.68
N ALA A 893 10.10 -13.52 -11.37
CA ALA A 893 9.80 -13.65 -12.79
C ALA A 893 11.10 -13.74 -13.63
N GLN A 894 12.13 -12.96 -13.31
CA GLN A 894 13.43 -13.04 -13.99
C GLN A 894 14.18 -14.36 -13.69
N ILE A 895 14.06 -14.93 -12.49
CA ILE A 895 14.55 -16.28 -12.17
C ILE A 895 13.80 -17.34 -12.98
N GLN A 896 12.48 -17.21 -13.11
CA GLN A 896 11.65 -18.09 -13.94
C GLN A 896 12.06 -18.01 -15.42
N LYS A 897 12.31 -16.82 -15.98
CA LYS A 897 12.88 -16.66 -17.33
C LYS A 897 14.23 -17.38 -17.48
N ILE A 898 15.14 -17.25 -16.52
CA ILE A 898 16.45 -17.93 -16.56
C ILE A 898 16.30 -19.46 -16.55
N ILE A 899 15.35 -20.02 -15.80
CA ILE A 899 15.06 -21.46 -15.80
C ILE A 899 14.52 -21.92 -17.16
N VAL A 900 13.59 -21.16 -17.76
CA VAL A 900 13.06 -21.43 -19.10
C VAL A 900 14.19 -21.39 -20.14
N ILE A 901 14.97 -20.30 -20.20
CA ILE A 901 16.07 -20.14 -21.17
C ILE A 901 17.12 -21.24 -20.98
N SER A 902 17.49 -21.61 -19.75
CA SER A 902 18.43 -22.70 -19.48
C SER A 902 17.91 -24.06 -19.96
N THR A 903 16.61 -24.30 -19.80
CA THR A 903 15.95 -25.53 -20.30
C THR A 903 15.89 -25.55 -21.82
N SER A 904 15.56 -24.42 -22.46
CA SER A 904 15.59 -24.24 -23.90
C SER A 904 16.99 -24.42 -24.49
N ILE A 905 18.05 -23.94 -23.81
CA ILE A 905 19.45 -24.16 -24.20
C ILE A 905 19.81 -25.66 -24.19
N LEU A 906 19.39 -26.42 -23.18
CA LEU A 906 19.63 -27.87 -23.14
C LEU A 906 18.93 -28.60 -24.30
N ILE A 907 17.71 -28.21 -24.64
CA ILE A 907 16.97 -28.78 -25.79
C ILE A 907 17.63 -28.36 -27.11
N HIS A 908 18.00 -27.09 -27.29
CA HIS A 908 18.69 -26.59 -28.48
C HIS A 908 20.04 -27.31 -28.70
N ARG A 909 20.84 -27.50 -27.64
CA ARG A 909 22.07 -28.32 -27.68
C ARG A 909 21.77 -29.76 -28.13
N GLN A 910 20.67 -30.37 -27.67
CA GLN A 910 20.30 -31.72 -28.10
C GLN A 910 19.83 -31.77 -29.57
N VAL A 911 19.09 -30.77 -30.05
CA VAL A 911 18.69 -30.65 -31.47
C VAL A 911 19.95 -30.56 -32.35
N LEU A 912 20.85 -29.61 -32.05
CA LEU A 912 22.15 -29.44 -32.75
C LEU A 912 22.96 -30.74 -32.83
N LEU A 913 23.05 -31.47 -31.72
CA LEU A 913 23.75 -32.76 -31.64
C LEU A 913 23.06 -33.86 -32.45
N SER A 914 21.72 -33.92 -32.45
CA SER A 914 20.95 -34.95 -33.15
C SER A 914 21.06 -34.83 -34.68
N GLU A 915 21.22 -33.61 -35.20
CA GLU A 915 21.31 -33.33 -36.63
C GLU A 915 22.75 -33.26 -37.17
N LYS A 916 23.76 -33.33 -36.28
CA LYS A 916 25.18 -33.08 -36.60
C LYS A 916 25.41 -31.70 -37.25
N ALA A 917 24.59 -30.71 -36.92
CA ALA A 917 24.56 -29.39 -37.57
C ALA A 917 25.75 -28.46 -37.24
N VAL A 918 26.84 -29.00 -36.65
CA VAL A 918 27.93 -28.21 -36.08
C VAL A 918 29.28 -28.86 -36.36
N ALA A 919 30.23 -28.10 -36.89
CA ALA A 919 31.57 -28.57 -37.25
C ALA A 919 32.60 -28.45 -36.11
N SER A 920 32.49 -27.44 -35.23
CA SER A 920 33.40 -27.27 -34.09
C SER A 920 32.67 -26.95 -32.76
N PRO A 921 33.28 -27.21 -31.59
CA PRO A 921 32.69 -26.83 -30.30
C PRO A 921 32.44 -25.30 -30.16
N ALA A 922 33.27 -24.47 -30.80
CA ALA A 922 33.09 -23.02 -30.78
C ALA A 922 31.82 -22.58 -31.52
N ASP A 923 31.51 -23.23 -32.65
CA ASP A 923 30.28 -22.97 -33.41
C ASP A 923 29.03 -23.36 -32.61
N MET A 924 29.12 -24.42 -31.78
CA MET A 924 28.03 -24.82 -30.89
C MET A 924 27.73 -23.74 -29.84
N GLU A 925 28.77 -23.24 -29.15
CA GLU A 925 28.59 -22.19 -28.16
C GLU A 925 28.14 -20.87 -28.81
N ASN A 926 28.60 -20.54 -30.02
CA ASN A 926 28.12 -19.37 -30.77
C ASN A 926 26.63 -19.47 -31.13
N LEU A 927 26.14 -20.63 -31.57
CA LEU A 927 24.72 -20.86 -31.85
C LEU A 927 23.87 -20.82 -30.57
N VAL A 928 24.33 -21.46 -29.49
CA VAL A 928 23.70 -21.39 -28.16
C VAL A 928 23.64 -19.94 -27.65
N SER A 929 24.71 -19.16 -27.84
CA SER A 929 24.77 -17.73 -27.48
C SER A 929 23.69 -16.93 -28.20
N LYS A 930 23.54 -17.15 -29.52
CA LYS A 930 22.53 -16.49 -30.35
C LYS A 930 21.10 -16.88 -29.92
N CYS A 931 20.86 -18.18 -29.70
CA CYS A 931 19.58 -18.69 -29.23
C CYS A 931 19.20 -18.09 -27.86
N ALA A 932 20.14 -18.06 -26.91
CA ALA A 932 19.93 -17.44 -25.60
C ALA A 932 19.60 -15.94 -25.68
N ALA A 933 20.28 -15.19 -26.56
CA ALA A 933 20.00 -13.77 -26.78
C ALA A 933 18.63 -13.53 -27.43
N GLN A 934 18.23 -14.37 -28.39
CA GLN A 934 16.90 -14.29 -29.02
C GLN A 934 15.78 -14.66 -28.04
N LEU A 935 16.00 -15.65 -27.16
CA LEU A 935 15.04 -16.01 -26.10
C LEU A 935 14.90 -14.92 -25.03
N LEU A 936 15.99 -14.21 -24.68
CA LEU A 936 15.92 -13.05 -23.78
C LEU A 936 15.07 -11.92 -24.41
N ASP A 937 15.35 -11.57 -25.67
CA ASP A 937 14.64 -10.51 -26.39
C ASP A 937 13.15 -10.84 -26.61
N LEU A 938 12.82 -12.11 -26.88
CA LEU A 938 11.43 -12.58 -27.00
C LEU A 938 10.70 -12.50 -25.65
N LEU A 939 11.28 -13.08 -24.59
CA LEU A 939 10.64 -13.14 -23.28
C LEU A 939 10.56 -11.78 -22.58
N ASP A 940 11.39 -10.79 -22.92
CA ASP A 940 11.28 -9.41 -22.40
C ASP A 940 10.36 -8.50 -23.25
N ARG A 941 9.93 -8.92 -24.45
CA ARG A 941 8.98 -8.18 -25.30
C ARG A 941 7.54 -8.67 -25.22
N VAL A 942 7.33 -9.98 -25.08
CA VAL A 942 6.02 -10.62 -25.07
C VAL A 942 5.66 -11.01 -23.63
N GLU A 943 4.60 -10.41 -23.07
CA GLU A 943 4.18 -10.67 -21.68
C GLU A 943 3.62 -12.11 -21.53
N ASP A 944 2.85 -12.58 -22.52
CA ASP A 944 2.29 -13.94 -22.61
C ASP A 944 2.93 -14.72 -23.79
N ALA A 945 4.19 -15.14 -23.64
CA ALA A 945 4.90 -15.92 -24.66
C ALA A 945 4.58 -17.43 -24.54
N ASP A 946 4.10 -18.05 -25.62
CA ASP A 946 3.67 -19.46 -25.61
C ASP A 946 4.82 -20.45 -25.87
N ILE A 947 4.55 -21.74 -25.67
CA ILE A 947 5.53 -22.82 -25.89
C ILE A 947 5.97 -22.85 -27.36
N GLU A 948 5.04 -22.60 -28.28
CA GLU A 948 5.24 -22.49 -29.72
C GLU A 948 6.25 -21.40 -30.10
N ASP A 949 6.17 -20.21 -29.50
CA ASP A 949 7.08 -19.08 -29.74
C ASP A 949 8.52 -19.41 -29.32
N ILE A 950 8.66 -20.00 -28.13
CA ILE A 950 9.95 -20.42 -27.56
C ILE A 950 10.55 -21.53 -28.43
N VAL A 951 9.72 -22.45 -28.92
CA VAL A 951 10.11 -23.57 -29.79
C VAL A 951 10.56 -23.11 -31.17
N GLU A 952 9.94 -22.07 -31.75
CA GLU A 952 10.43 -21.47 -32.99
C GLU A 952 11.87 -20.97 -32.82
N VAL A 953 12.18 -20.24 -31.74
CA VAL A 953 13.55 -19.79 -31.46
C VAL A 953 14.51 -20.96 -31.21
N ILE A 954 14.08 -22.03 -30.53
CA ILE A 954 14.88 -23.26 -30.34
C ILE A 954 15.21 -23.94 -31.69
N CYS A 955 14.28 -23.94 -32.65
CA CYS A 955 14.43 -24.63 -33.94
C CYS A 955 15.03 -23.77 -35.06
N ASN A 956 15.28 -22.47 -34.83
CA ASN A 956 15.84 -21.54 -35.81
C ASN A 956 17.35 -21.77 -36.07
N LEU A 957 17.66 -22.81 -36.82
CA LEU A 957 19.00 -23.17 -37.29
C LEU A 957 19.40 -22.40 -38.57
N PRO A 958 20.70 -22.20 -38.85
CA PRO A 958 21.15 -21.68 -40.14
C PRO A 958 20.82 -22.70 -41.25
N THR A 959 20.01 -22.28 -42.22
CA THR A 959 19.53 -23.12 -43.31
C THR A 959 20.67 -23.61 -44.21
N VAL A 960 20.78 -24.92 -44.38
CA VAL A 960 21.47 -25.54 -45.51
C VAL A 960 20.47 -25.67 -46.65
N ASP A 961 20.88 -25.36 -47.89
CA ASP A 961 19.98 -25.42 -49.06
C ASP A 961 19.34 -26.81 -49.23
N GLY A 962 18.01 -26.83 -49.34
CA GLY A 962 17.23 -28.07 -49.51
C GLY A 962 16.65 -28.69 -48.24
N GLU A 963 16.41 -27.91 -47.17
CA GLU A 963 15.80 -28.45 -45.95
C GLU A 963 14.28 -28.75 -46.11
N ASP A 964 13.90 -30.02 -45.92
CA ASP A 964 12.51 -30.48 -45.96
C ASP A 964 11.63 -29.78 -44.89
N THR A 965 10.54 -29.14 -45.33
CA THR A 965 9.59 -28.46 -44.43
C THR A 965 8.98 -29.41 -43.40
N GLY A 966 8.67 -30.66 -43.78
CA GLY A 966 8.20 -31.70 -42.85
C GLY A 966 9.23 -32.10 -41.78
N LYS A 967 10.53 -31.90 -42.05
CA LYS A 967 11.62 -32.11 -41.08
C LYS A 967 11.71 -30.94 -40.08
N LEU A 968 11.42 -29.71 -40.50
CA LEU A 968 11.29 -28.57 -39.57
C LEU A 968 10.08 -28.75 -38.65
N GLU A 969 8.92 -29.12 -39.19
CA GLU A 969 7.70 -29.26 -38.39
C GLU A 969 7.81 -30.42 -37.37
N SER A 970 8.37 -31.56 -37.78
CA SER A 970 8.62 -32.67 -36.84
C SER A 970 9.65 -32.33 -35.76
N ARG A 971 10.64 -31.46 -36.03
CA ARG A 971 11.53 -30.90 -34.99
C ARG A 971 10.77 -30.02 -34.01
N LYS A 972 9.94 -29.07 -34.49
CA LYS A 972 9.10 -28.21 -33.63
C LYS A 972 8.20 -29.03 -32.70
N VAL A 973 7.47 -30.01 -33.23
CA VAL A 973 6.58 -30.90 -32.44
C VAL A 973 7.34 -31.71 -31.38
N VAL A 974 8.58 -32.15 -31.66
CA VAL A 974 9.42 -32.83 -30.66
C VAL A 974 9.93 -31.85 -29.60
N ALA A 975 10.44 -30.68 -30.01
CA ALA A 975 10.95 -29.66 -29.09
C ALA A 975 9.86 -29.15 -28.14
N ALA A 976 8.64 -28.87 -28.64
CA ALA A 976 7.49 -28.48 -27.82
C ALA A 976 7.12 -29.54 -26.78
N ARG A 977 7.09 -30.81 -27.17
CA ARG A 977 6.83 -31.95 -26.25
C ARG A 977 7.94 -32.13 -25.21
N MET A 978 9.18 -31.75 -25.53
CA MET A 978 10.31 -31.81 -24.60
C MET A 978 10.30 -30.63 -23.62
N LEU A 979 10.08 -29.41 -24.10
CA LEU A 979 9.99 -28.20 -23.29
C LEU A 979 8.80 -28.27 -22.33
N GLY A 980 7.60 -28.58 -22.85
CA GLY A 980 6.38 -28.73 -22.07
C GLY A 980 6.39 -29.89 -21.06
N LYS A 981 7.40 -30.78 -21.10
CA LYS A 981 7.68 -31.78 -20.04
C LYS A 981 8.78 -31.31 -19.08
N SER A 982 9.88 -30.78 -19.62
CA SER A 982 11.06 -30.36 -18.84
C SER A 982 10.81 -29.09 -18.00
N LEU A 983 9.64 -28.45 -18.14
CA LEU A 983 9.15 -27.36 -17.29
C LEU A 983 8.09 -27.81 -16.26
N GLN A 984 7.74 -29.11 -16.19
CA GLN A 984 6.78 -29.61 -15.20
C GLN A 984 7.46 -29.85 -13.84
N ALA A 985 6.76 -29.49 -12.76
CA ALA A 985 7.23 -29.71 -11.40
C ALA A 985 7.45 -31.22 -11.13
N GLY A 986 8.63 -31.56 -10.60
CA GLY A 986 9.04 -32.96 -10.37
C GLY A 986 9.70 -33.66 -11.57
N ASP A 987 9.83 -33.01 -12.74
CA ASP A 987 10.66 -33.53 -13.82
C ASP A 987 12.16 -33.46 -13.48
N ALA A 988 12.92 -34.50 -13.83
CA ALA A 988 14.33 -34.61 -13.47
C ALA A 988 15.25 -33.65 -14.24
N VAL A 989 14.78 -33.02 -15.33
CA VAL A 989 15.45 -31.91 -16.02
C VAL A 989 15.14 -30.61 -15.29
N PHE A 990 13.87 -30.35 -14.97
CA PHE A 990 13.44 -29.18 -14.21
C PHE A 990 14.23 -29.04 -12.92
N GLU A 991 14.25 -30.08 -12.09
CA GLU A 991 14.97 -30.09 -10.82
C GLU A 991 16.47 -29.82 -10.98
N ARG A 992 17.10 -30.32 -12.06
CA ARG A 992 18.53 -30.07 -12.31
C ARG A 992 18.82 -28.63 -12.72
N VAL A 993 18.01 -28.06 -13.61
CA VAL A 993 18.12 -26.66 -14.03
C VAL A 993 17.83 -25.74 -12.85
N TYR A 994 16.76 -26.00 -12.10
CA TYR A 994 16.39 -25.28 -10.89
C TYR A 994 17.51 -25.28 -9.85
N ASN A 995 18.06 -26.44 -9.49
CA ASN A 995 19.15 -26.53 -8.52
C ASN A 995 20.46 -25.88 -9.02
N ALA A 996 20.74 -25.89 -10.32
CA ALA A 996 21.87 -25.17 -10.90
C ALA A 996 21.69 -23.64 -10.81
N VAL A 997 20.51 -23.12 -11.17
CA VAL A 997 20.18 -21.68 -11.09
C VAL A 997 20.13 -21.19 -9.64
N TYR A 998 19.52 -21.97 -8.72
CA TYR A 998 19.54 -21.69 -7.28
C TYR A 998 20.97 -21.68 -6.73
N SER A 999 21.82 -22.65 -7.11
CA SER A 999 23.24 -22.68 -6.72
C SER A 999 23.99 -21.46 -7.23
N ALA A 1000 23.69 -21.00 -8.45
CA ALA A 1000 24.32 -19.83 -9.04
C ALA A 1000 23.94 -18.54 -8.30
N LEU A 1001 22.64 -18.35 -8.05
CA LEU A 1001 22.12 -17.23 -7.25
C LEU A 1001 22.69 -17.26 -5.82
N ARG A 1002 22.75 -18.43 -5.17
CA ARG A 1002 23.38 -18.60 -3.85
C ARG A 1002 24.85 -18.19 -3.86
N GLY A 1003 25.58 -18.54 -4.93
CA GLY A 1003 26.98 -18.15 -5.14
C GLY A 1003 27.20 -16.64 -5.16
N VAL A 1004 26.34 -15.87 -5.83
CA VAL A 1004 26.44 -14.40 -5.84
C VAL A 1004 25.87 -13.77 -4.56
N VAL A 1005 24.70 -14.23 -4.10
CA VAL A 1005 24.02 -13.66 -2.91
C VAL A 1005 24.90 -13.77 -1.65
N LEU A 1006 25.69 -14.84 -1.53
CA LEU A 1006 26.64 -15.01 -0.44
C LEU A 1006 28.06 -14.50 -0.80
N GLY A 1007 28.56 -14.80 -2.01
CA GLY A 1007 29.90 -14.43 -2.49
C GLY A 1007 30.05 -13.03 -3.11
N GLY A 1008 29.04 -12.16 -2.93
CA GLY A 1008 29.02 -10.78 -3.43
C GLY A 1008 28.89 -10.64 -4.95
N SER A 1009 28.68 -9.41 -5.43
CA SER A 1009 28.62 -9.12 -6.88
C SER A 1009 30.00 -9.02 -7.54
N GLY A 1010 31.07 -9.34 -6.80
CA GLY A 1010 32.46 -9.28 -7.26
C GLY A 1010 32.88 -10.51 -8.08
N ILE A 1011 34.20 -10.63 -8.29
CA ILE A 1011 34.80 -11.71 -9.08
C ILE A 1011 34.53 -13.09 -8.45
N HIS A 1012 34.45 -13.19 -7.12
CA HIS A 1012 34.24 -14.46 -6.41
C HIS A 1012 32.83 -15.02 -6.66
N GLY A 1013 31.77 -14.30 -6.27
CA GLY A 1013 30.39 -14.71 -6.51
C GLY A 1013 30.06 -14.89 -7.99
N ARG A 1014 30.58 -14.05 -8.88
CA ARG A 1014 30.46 -14.21 -10.35
C ARG A 1014 30.99 -15.57 -10.82
N LYS A 1015 32.20 -15.96 -10.40
CA LYS A 1015 32.78 -17.27 -10.75
C LYS A 1015 31.96 -18.43 -10.20
N LEU A 1016 31.45 -18.33 -8.96
CA LEU A 1016 30.58 -19.36 -8.39
C LEU A 1016 29.27 -19.54 -9.17
N ALA A 1017 28.70 -18.45 -9.70
CA ALA A 1017 27.55 -18.51 -10.60
C ALA A 1017 27.87 -19.20 -11.94
N GLU A 1018 28.99 -18.82 -12.56
CA GLU A 1018 29.49 -19.43 -13.79
C GLU A 1018 29.72 -20.95 -13.61
N MET A 1019 30.38 -21.38 -12.52
CA MET A 1019 30.56 -22.79 -12.15
C MET A 1019 29.24 -23.56 -12.03
N ALA A 1020 28.18 -22.92 -11.55
CA ALA A 1020 26.90 -23.56 -11.35
C ALA A 1020 26.09 -23.66 -12.67
N LEU A 1021 26.06 -22.58 -13.46
CA LEU A 1021 25.35 -22.52 -14.74
C LEU A 1021 26.02 -23.37 -15.84
N MET A 1022 27.34 -23.50 -15.84
CA MET A 1022 28.07 -24.36 -16.79
C MET A 1022 27.69 -25.85 -16.68
N LYS A 1023 27.24 -26.31 -15.51
CA LYS A 1023 26.72 -27.69 -15.32
C LYS A 1023 25.49 -28.00 -16.17
N VAL A 1024 24.75 -26.98 -16.60
CA VAL A 1024 23.58 -27.07 -17.49
C VAL A 1024 23.80 -26.32 -18.82
N GLY A 1025 25.06 -25.97 -19.15
CA GLY A 1025 25.41 -25.28 -20.40
C GLY A 1025 24.87 -23.84 -20.54
N ALA A 1026 24.46 -23.21 -19.43
CA ALA A 1026 23.80 -21.90 -19.41
C ALA A 1026 24.73 -20.76 -18.93
N GLY A 1027 26.05 -20.94 -19.00
CA GLY A 1027 27.06 -20.00 -18.46
C GLY A 1027 26.91 -18.55 -18.94
N ILE A 1028 26.34 -18.33 -20.13
CA ILE A 1028 26.07 -16.99 -20.67
C ILE A 1028 25.08 -16.16 -19.84
N LEU A 1029 24.23 -16.81 -19.02
CA LEU A 1029 23.28 -16.14 -18.14
C LEU A 1029 23.94 -15.63 -16.83
N THR A 1030 25.26 -15.79 -16.65
CA THR A 1030 25.98 -15.38 -15.44
C THR A 1030 25.80 -13.90 -15.12
N ASP A 1031 25.92 -13.00 -16.11
CA ASP A 1031 25.72 -11.56 -15.88
C ASP A 1031 24.28 -11.24 -15.44
N LYS A 1032 23.27 -11.93 -16.00
CA LYS A 1032 21.86 -11.77 -15.58
C LYS A 1032 21.61 -12.32 -14.17
N VAL A 1033 22.23 -13.44 -13.80
CA VAL A 1033 22.22 -13.96 -12.43
C VAL A 1033 22.88 -12.97 -11.45
N VAL A 1034 23.98 -12.33 -11.84
CA VAL A 1034 24.66 -11.31 -11.01
C VAL A 1034 23.80 -10.05 -10.83
N GLU A 1035 23.13 -9.58 -11.89
CA GLU A 1035 22.16 -8.46 -11.82
C GLU A 1035 21.03 -8.76 -10.82
N ILE A 1036 20.37 -9.91 -10.97
CA ILE A 1036 19.24 -10.33 -10.13
C ILE A 1036 19.68 -10.53 -8.67
N ALA A 1037 20.81 -11.21 -8.46
CA ALA A 1037 21.36 -11.40 -7.12
C ALA A 1037 21.78 -10.07 -6.47
N GLY A 1038 22.22 -9.07 -7.25
CA GLY A 1038 22.50 -7.73 -6.76
C GLY A 1038 21.28 -7.07 -6.11
N VAL A 1039 20.09 -7.22 -6.71
CA VAL A 1039 18.81 -6.75 -6.13
C VAL A 1039 18.53 -7.43 -4.79
N LEU A 1040 18.81 -8.74 -4.68
CA LEU A 1040 18.62 -9.51 -3.44
C LEU A 1040 19.61 -9.14 -2.34
N ILE A 1041 20.90 -8.94 -2.66
CA ILE A 1041 21.93 -8.51 -1.70
C ILE A 1041 21.57 -7.13 -1.14
N LEU A 1042 21.13 -6.21 -2.00
CA LEU A 1042 20.74 -4.86 -1.59
C LEU A 1042 19.48 -4.89 -0.70
N ALA A 1043 18.47 -5.66 -1.09
CA ALA A 1043 17.26 -5.85 -0.28
C ALA A 1043 17.56 -6.49 1.09
N ALA A 1044 18.47 -7.47 1.15
CA ALA A 1044 18.93 -8.05 2.40
C ALA A 1044 19.65 -7.00 3.28
N THR A 1045 20.58 -6.25 2.70
CA THR A 1045 21.39 -5.24 3.39
C THR A 1045 20.52 -4.13 3.99
N ILE A 1046 19.56 -3.61 3.21
CA ILE A 1046 18.60 -2.59 3.67
C ILE A 1046 17.66 -3.19 4.72
N SER A 1047 17.14 -4.40 4.51
CA SER A 1047 16.22 -5.04 5.44
C SER A 1047 16.88 -5.30 6.82
N VAL A 1048 18.12 -5.81 6.84
CA VAL A 1048 18.90 -5.96 8.09
C VAL A 1048 19.16 -4.59 8.73
N SER A 1049 19.45 -3.56 7.94
CA SER A 1049 19.70 -2.19 8.45
C SER A 1049 18.46 -1.54 9.08
N VAL A 1050 17.26 -1.79 8.53
CA VAL A 1050 15.99 -1.24 9.03
C VAL A 1050 15.42 -2.13 10.15
N HIS A 1051 15.19 -3.42 9.86
CA HIS A 1051 14.44 -4.36 10.70
C HIS A 1051 15.32 -5.25 11.60
N GLY A 1052 16.64 -5.16 11.52
CA GLY A 1052 17.60 -5.94 12.31
C GLY A 1052 17.29 -6.05 13.82
N PRO A 1053 16.82 -5.00 14.52
CA PRO A 1053 16.40 -5.12 15.93
C PRO A 1053 15.24 -6.08 16.16
N TRP A 1054 14.24 -6.11 15.27
CA TRP A 1054 13.12 -7.07 15.33
C TRP A 1054 13.59 -8.46 14.95
N TYR A 1055 14.37 -8.60 13.87
CA TYR A 1055 14.96 -9.88 13.47
C TYR A 1055 15.74 -10.53 14.62
N LYS A 1056 16.58 -9.76 15.32
CA LYS A 1056 17.30 -10.26 16.49
C LYS A 1056 16.35 -10.78 17.58
N HIS A 1057 15.29 -10.03 17.94
CA HIS A 1057 14.31 -10.48 18.94
C HIS A 1057 13.45 -11.69 18.52
N LEU A 1058 13.31 -11.95 17.22
CA LEU A 1058 12.70 -13.18 16.70
C LEU A 1058 13.69 -14.36 16.80
N THR A 1059 14.98 -14.13 16.52
CA THR A 1059 16.01 -15.18 16.47
C THR A 1059 16.68 -15.50 17.81
N ASP A 1060 16.69 -14.58 18.78
CA ASP A 1060 17.25 -14.80 20.13
C ASP A 1060 16.50 -15.92 20.89
N ASN A 1061 15.37 -16.41 20.35
CA ASN A 1061 14.57 -17.54 20.87
C ASN A 1061 14.61 -18.79 19.97
N MET A 1062 15.48 -18.86 18.95
CA MET A 1062 15.58 -19.98 17.97
C MET A 1062 16.92 -20.72 18.04
#